data_AF-A0A8D8AAX5-F1
#
_entry.id   AF-A0A8D8AAX5-F1
#
_cell.length_a   1.000
_cell.length_b   1.000
_cell.length_c   1.000
_cell.angle_alpha   90.00
_cell.angle_beta   90.00
_cell.angle_gamma   90.00
#
_symmetry.space_group_name_H-M   'P 1'
#
loop_
_entity.id
_entity.type
_entity.pdbx_description
1 polymer ?
#
loop_
_entity_poly.entity_id
_entity_poly.type
_entity_poly.pdbx_seq_one_letter_code
_entity_poly.pdbx_strand_id
1 'polypeptide(L)'
;FDREYRKQYEIPIVIKDSGNPPQTGTSTLTVTIGDVNDNIMQPGSKEVIVYNYQGQAPDTAIGRVFVNDLDDWDTSDKLFYWDEVENPRFKLDDSSGMVTMRRGAREGRYKLRFKIYDRKHAQESYANMSVTVKHISYEAIVNSGSIRLVGMTDEDFIRIWNYRTQNIFKSKLERFRDKLAELLNIDKKNVDVFSVQMKQKSPPITDVRFSARNAFFFKAVQLNGVVLLHKDEIEQTVGINITMVNIDECLAENADCNGSCTSIMEVQTNPSLVNANKTALVGVQIKSTAECMCSAREYKQQQTCKSHPCLNGGRCSDSKSGARCSCPPGYSGPRCQQTVRSFRGNGWAWYPALDMCDKSHISVDIITTKADGLIFYNGPIVPPDDSDEQQQSDFIALELEQGYPRFLIDYGSGTLELRIQTKNPLNDGDWHRIDIFWDAERVKMVVDHCKTAVISEADDGNLVEFVDHTCQAIGRVPQFNEFLNLNTPLQIGGVFREKFDYTYNRWQYMPMGVGFEGCIRNFKHNGILYDLSHPGLSKSTMPGCLYTQEVCDLNPQVAKCMEHGKCVGNYDEAKCECNPGWSGTYCSLPTTPTTFKTHSYVKYALSFEPDKFTTQIQLRFRTRETFGELFRISDQHMREYGIIELREAKLLFRYSLNSGQVEEHEVSLTAVEVDDGQWHVIKIQRYGSAAILELDGGEGANFNQSFSFDGHQWLSVDKQEGVYAGGKPEYTGVKTFDVQADYQKSCIDDIRLDGKSLPLPPATNGTQWGQATMAK
;
A
#
# COMPACT_ATOMS: atom_id res chain seq x y z
N PHE A 1 -22.00 32.67 45.03
CA PHE A 1 -20.78 32.36 44.27
C PHE A 1 -20.69 33.43 43.22
N ASP A 2 -19.58 34.16 43.16
CA ASP A 2 -19.26 35.03 42.04
C ASP A 2 -18.58 34.12 41.00
N ARG A 3 -19.23 33.96 39.85
CA ARG A 3 -18.79 33.01 38.82
C ARG A 3 -17.52 33.54 38.13
N GLU A 4 -17.43 34.85 37.99
CA GLU A 4 -16.38 35.62 37.35
C GLU A 4 -15.08 35.46 38.14
N TYR A 5 -15.21 35.30 39.46
CA TYR A 5 -14.13 34.92 40.36
C TYR A 5 -13.77 33.43 40.31
N ARG A 6 -14.77 32.53 40.32
CA ARG A 6 -14.53 31.06 40.30
C ARG A 6 -15.66 30.27 39.65
N LYS A 7 -15.43 29.86 38.38
CA LYS A 7 -16.40 29.12 37.56
C LYS A 7 -16.70 27.68 38.03
N GLN A 8 -15.72 27.00 38.62
CA GLN A 8 -15.84 25.57 38.99
C GLN A 8 -15.17 25.24 40.33
N TYR A 9 -15.77 24.28 41.03
CA TYR A 9 -15.23 23.65 42.23
C TYR A 9 -15.03 22.16 41.97
N GLU A 10 -13.79 21.69 42.10
CA GLU A 10 -13.43 20.28 42.03
C GLU A 10 -13.33 19.75 43.46
N ILE A 11 -14.19 18.79 43.81
CA ILE A 11 -14.27 18.21 45.14
C ILE A 11 -13.80 16.75 45.03
N PRO A 12 -12.57 16.42 45.49
CA PRO A 12 -12.09 15.04 45.48
C PRO A 12 -12.82 14.22 46.56
N ILE A 13 -13.43 13.13 46.14
CA ILE A 13 -14.12 12.16 46.97
C ILE A 13 -13.23 10.92 47.04
N VAL A 14 -12.57 10.73 48.19
CA VAL A 14 -11.74 9.56 48.45
C VAL A 14 -12.62 8.42 48.93
N ILE A 15 -12.58 7.30 48.23
CA ILE A 15 -13.26 6.05 48.57
C ILE A 15 -12.20 5.09 49.09
N LYS A 16 -12.40 4.54 50.28
CA LYS A 16 -11.51 3.56 50.90
C LYS A 16 -12.25 2.24 51.06
N ASP A 17 -11.64 1.15 50.63
CA ASP A 17 -12.21 -0.17 50.85
C ASP A 17 -11.96 -0.68 52.29
N SER A 18 -12.61 -1.77 52.65
CA SER A 18 -12.44 -2.44 53.95
C SER A 18 -11.43 -3.59 53.89
N GLY A 19 -10.57 -3.64 52.87
CA GLY A 19 -9.53 -4.66 52.72
C GLY A 19 -8.43 -4.51 53.76
N ASN A 20 -7.58 -5.55 53.90
CA ASN A 20 -6.39 -5.47 54.73
C ASN A 20 -5.17 -6.00 53.94
N PRO A 21 -4.31 -5.12 53.40
CA PRO A 21 -4.32 -3.67 53.58
C PRO A 21 -5.46 -2.96 52.80
N PRO A 22 -5.98 -1.84 53.31
CA PRO A 22 -7.05 -1.12 52.63
C PRO A 22 -6.52 -0.33 51.43
N GLN A 23 -7.25 -0.38 50.31
CA GLN A 23 -6.96 0.44 49.12
C GLN A 23 -7.87 1.67 49.06
N THR A 24 -7.39 2.73 48.39
CA THR A 24 -8.15 3.97 48.19
C THR A 24 -8.20 4.35 46.71
N GLY A 25 -9.38 4.73 46.23
CA GLY A 25 -9.60 5.39 44.94
C GLY A 25 -10.12 6.81 45.15
N THR A 26 -9.83 7.74 44.24
CA THR A 26 -10.35 9.11 44.29
C THR A 26 -11.22 9.39 43.08
N SER A 27 -12.44 9.87 43.30
CA SER A 27 -13.35 10.36 42.26
C SER A 27 -13.63 11.84 42.48
N THR A 28 -13.59 12.68 41.45
CA THR A 28 -13.75 14.14 41.61
C THR A 28 -15.14 14.59 41.17
N LEU A 29 -15.91 15.19 42.08
CA LEU A 29 -17.15 15.89 41.75
C LEU A 29 -16.84 17.30 41.25
N THR A 30 -17.25 17.62 40.03
CA THR A 30 -17.10 18.98 39.47
C THR A 30 -18.41 19.74 39.60
N VAL A 31 -18.45 20.77 40.44
CA VAL A 31 -19.58 21.68 40.57
C VAL A 31 -19.30 22.93 39.71
N THR A 32 -20.11 23.14 38.69
CA THR A 32 -20.03 24.35 37.84
C THR A 32 -21.04 25.37 38.32
N ILE A 33 -20.60 26.60 38.57
CA ILE A 33 -21.46 27.70 39.02
C ILE A 33 -22.22 28.26 37.81
N GLY A 34 -23.54 28.41 37.94
CA GLY A 34 -24.41 29.03 36.94
C GLY A 34 -24.10 30.52 36.73
N ASP A 35 -24.31 31.04 35.52
CA ASP A 35 -24.17 32.47 35.24
C ASP A 35 -25.49 33.21 35.35
N VAL A 36 -25.40 34.51 35.61
CA VAL A 36 -26.49 35.46 35.41
C VAL A 36 -25.91 36.61 34.60
N ASN A 37 -26.44 36.86 33.40
CA ASN A 37 -25.98 37.97 32.53
C ASN A 37 -26.05 39.33 33.26
N ASP A 38 -24.95 39.79 33.85
CA ASP A 38 -24.85 41.00 34.64
C ASP A 38 -23.67 41.89 34.21
N ASN A 39 -22.94 41.45 33.18
CA ASN A 39 -21.85 42.17 32.55
C ASN A 39 -22.27 42.68 31.16
N ILE A 40 -21.72 43.84 30.82
CA ILE A 40 -21.97 44.45 29.51
C ILE A 40 -21.06 43.82 28.46
N MET A 41 -21.65 43.28 27.40
CA MET A 41 -20.91 42.82 26.23
C MET A 41 -20.09 43.93 25.57
N GLN A 42 -18.87 43.59 25.16
CA GLN A 42 -17.93 44.45 24.44
C GLN A 42 -17.70 43.96 23.00
N PRO A 43 -17.24 44.85 22.09
CA PRO A 43 -16.96 44.46 20.72
C PRO A 43 -15.98 43.28 20.64
N GLY A 44 -16.27 42.34 19.73
CA GLY A 44 -15.49 41.12 19.57
C GLY A 44 -14.94 40.93 18.16
N SER A 45 -13.97 40.03 18.04
CA SER A 45 -13.49 39.60 16.74
C SER A 45 -13.20 38.10 16.71
N LYS A 46 -13.36 37.51 15.53
CA LYS A 46 -13.15 36.08 15.30
C LYS A 46 -12.47 35.81 13.97
N GLU A 47 -11.46 34.95 13.99
CA GLU A 47 -10.85 34.39 12.79
C GLU A 47 -11.37 32.98 12.54
N VAL A 48 -11.74 32.68 11.30
CA VAL A 48 -12.27 31.38 10.89
C VAL A 48 -11.48 30.89 9.69
N ILE A 49 -11.01 29.63 9.76
CA ILE A 49 -10.37 28.96 8.63
C ILE A 49 -11.27 27.82 8.18
N VAL A 50 -11.56 27.75 6.89
CA VAL A 50 -12.40 26.72 6.28
C VAL A 50 -11.60 25.96 5.23
N TYR A 51 -11.44 24.67 5.43
CA TYR A 51 -10.84 23.76 4.45
C TYR A 51 -11.95 23.07 3.64
N ASN A 52 -12.16 23.57 2.42
CA ASN A 52 -13.19 23.09 1.51
C ASN A 52 -12.63 21.99 0.60
N TYR A 53 -12.96 20.73 0.89
CA TYR A 53 -12.53 19.57 0.13
C TYR A 53 -13.15 19.59 -1.28
N GLN A 54 -12.29 19.64 -2.30
CA GLN A 54 -12.64 19.70 -3.72
C GLN A 54 -13.63 20.82 -4.12
N GLY A 55 -13.83 21.82 -3.25
CA GLY A 55 -14.84 22.86 -3.47
C GLY A 55 -16.29 22.39 -3.28
N GLN A 56 -16.50 21.19 -2.71
CA GLN A 56 -17.80 20.50 -2.67
C GLN A 56 -18.51 20.58 -1.32
N ALA A 57 -17.99 21.34 -0.36
CA ALA A 57 -18.63 21.48 0.96
C ALA A 57 -20.11 21.90 0.82
N PRO A 58 -21.03 21.24 1.56
CA PRO A 58 -22.43 21.65 1.63
C PRO A 58 -22.57 22.97 2.41
N ASP A 59 -23.81 23.41 2.63
CA ASP A 59 -24.07 24.51 3.56
C ASP A 59 -23.52 24.13 4.95
N THR A 60 -22.50 24.84 5.39
CA THR A 60 -21.63 24.42 6.50
C THR A 60 -21.61 25.47 7.59
N ALA A 61 -21.91 25.09 8.83
CA ALA A 61 -21.72 25.96 9.98
C ALA A 61 -20.21 26.23 10.18
N ILE A 62 -19.81 27.50 10.23
CA ILE A 62 -18.40 27.90 10.30
C ILE A 62 -17.99 28.52 11.63
N GLY A 63 -18.96 28.79 12.50
CA GLY A 63 -18.72 29.32 13.83
C GLY A 63 -19.76 30.35 14.24
N ARG A 64 -19.89 30.52 15.55
CA ARG A 64 -20.76 31.54 16.15
C ARG A 64 -20.06 32.91 16.14
N VAL A 65 -20.81 33.98 15.88
CA VAL A 65 -20.39 35.38 16.07
C VAL A 65 -19.91 35.56 17.51
N PHE A 66 -18.74 36.17 17.68
CA PHE A 66 -18.09 36.31 18.97
C PHE A 66 -18.07 37.77 19.41
N VAL A 67 -18.59 38.03 20.61
CA VAL A 67 -18.46 39.27 21.37
C VAL A 67 -17.66 38.99 22.63
N ASN A 68 -16.92 39.97 23.15
CA ASN A 68 -16.24 39.79 24.42
C ASN A 68 -17.27 40.00 25.53
N ASP A 69 -17.65 38.92 26.20
CA ASP A 69 -18.56 38.96 27.33
C ASP A 69 -17.97 38.11 28.46
N LEU A 70 -18.13 38.58 29.71
CA LEU A 70 -17.71 37.82 30.88
C LEU A 70 -18.76 36.76 31.24
N ASP A 71 -20.00 36.97 30.79
CA ASP A 71 -21.13 36.09 31.01
C ASP A 71 -21.13 34.93 30.00
N ASP A 72 -21.33 33.73 30.50
CA ASP A 72 -21.48 32.49 29.77
C ASP A 72 -22.96 32.07 29.73
N TRP A 73 -23.35 31.28 28.71
CA TRP A 73 -24.73 30.79 28.51
C TRP A 73 -25.82 31.85 28.33
N ASP A 74 -25.43 33.09 28.11
CA ASP A 74 -26.33 34.23 27.86
C ASP A 74 -26.72 34.42 26.39
N THR A 75 -26.34 33.49 25.51
CA THR A 75 -26.61 33.62 24.07
C THR A 75 -28.11 33.71 23.79
N SER A 76 -28.95 33.11 24.64
CA SER A 76 -30.41 33.25 24.53
C SER A 76 -30.88 34.69 24.69
N ASP A 77 -30.15 35.55 25.37
CA ASP A 77 -30.52 36.95 25.59
C ASP A 77 -30.06 37.87 24.45
N LYS A 78 -29.27 37.34 23.51
CA LYS A 78 -28.66 38.09 22.40
C LYS A 78 -29.39 37.84 21.08
N LEU A 79 -29.53 38.89 20.29
CA LEU A 79 -30.02 38.85 18.90
C LEU A 79 -28.92 39.31 17.96
N PHE A 80 -28.77 38.62 16.84
CA PHE A 80 -27.67 38.81 15.90
C PHE A 80 -28.17 39.32 14.56
N TYR A 81 -27.55 40.40 14.07
CA TYR A 81 -27.89 41.04 12.82
C TYR A 81 -26.65 41.28 11.97
N TRP A 82 -26.83 41.40 10.66
CA TRP A 82 -25.81 41.95 9.80
C TRP A 82 -25.69 43.46 10.06
N ASP A 83 -24.46 43.95 10.23
CA ASP A 83 -24.19 45.40 10.31
C ASP A 83 -24.30 46.05 8.91
N GLU A 84 -24.05 45.25 7.87
CA GLU A 84 -24.14 45.64 6.45
C GLU A 84 -25.16 44.78 5.70
N VAL A 85 -25.19 44.89 4.37
CA VAL A 85 -25.96 43.97 3.52
C VAL A 85 -25.46 42.54 3.71
N GLU A 86 -26.40 41.59 3.85
CA GLU A 86 -26.09 40.16 3.97
C GLU A 86 -25.15 39.72 2.84
N ASN A 87 -24.08 39.02 3.23
CA ASN A 87 -23.13 38.51 2.25
C ASN A 87 -23.76 37.35 1.46
N PRO A 88 -23.73 37.33 0.12
CA PRO A 88 -24.37 36.29 -0.69
C PRO A 88 -23.79 34.88 -0.50
N ARG A 89 -22.64 34.74 0.16
CA ARG A 89 -21.96 33.46 0.42
C ARG A 89 -22.12 32.96 1.85
N PHE A 90 -22.74 33.73 2.73
CA PHE A 90 -22.92 33.35 4.13
C PHE A 90 -24.37 33.58 4.55
N LYS A 91 -24.79 32.89 5.60
CA LYS A 91 -26.10 33.06 6.24
C LYS A 91 -25.85 33.22 7.74
N LEU A 92 -26.59 34.12 8.37
CA LEU A 92 -26.58 34.31 9.82
C LEU A 92 -27.89 33.75 10.40
N ASP A 93 -27.78 32.96 11.45
CA ASP A 93 -28.89 32.64 12.34
C ASP A 93 -29.00 33.74 13.41
N ASP A 94 -30.13 34.43 13.42
CA ASP A 94 -30.39 35.62 14.24
C ASP A 94 -30.57 35.31 15.73
N SER A 95 -30.91 34.05 16.07
CA SER A 95 -31.15 33.60 17.44
C SER A 95 -29.91 32.99 18.10
N SER A 96 -29.14 32.23 17.33
CA SER A 96 -27.97 31.49 17.85
C SER A 96 -26.64 32.17 17.51
N GLY A 97 -26.65 33.16 16.62
CA GLY A 97 -25.45 33.81 16.10
C GLY A 97 -24.57 32.90 15.26
N MET A 98 -25.06 31.71 14.84
CA MET A 98 -24.30 30.79 14.01
C MET A 98 -24.20 31.32 12.58
N VAL A 99 -22.98 31.37 12.06
CA VAL A 99 -22.74 31.71 10.65
C VAL A 99 -22.59 30.42 9.85
N THR A 100 -23.32 30.31 8.75
CA THR A 100 -23.26 29.20 7.80
C THR A 100 -22.68 29.68 6.48
N MET A 101 -21.62 29.03 6.00
CA MET A 101 -21.10 29.22 4.65
C MET A 101 -22.01 28.48 3.67
N ARG A 102 -22.48 29.18 2.64
CA ARG A 102 -23.31 28.60 1.58
C ARG A 102 -22.44 27.78 0.62
N ARG A 103 -23.00 26.70 0.09
CA ARG A 103 -22.37 25.86 -0.95
C ARG A 103 -21.85 26.72 -2.11
N GLY A 104 -20.65 26.40 -2.59
CA GLY A 104 -20.02 27.09 -3.72
C GLY A 104 -19.38 28.45 -3.37
N ALA A 105 -19.14 28.72 -2.08
CA ALA A 105 -18.25 29.80 -1.68
C ALA A 105 -16.84 29.58 -2.26
N ARG A 106 -16.27 30.64 -2.85
CA ARG A 106 -14.96 30.58 -3.52
C ARG A 106 -13.83 30.66 -2.50
N GLU A 107 -12.66 30.16 -2.87
CA GLU A 107 -11.42 30.38 -2.13
C GLU A 107 -11.13 31.88 -1.99
N GLY A 108 -10.68 32.28 -0.80
CA GLY A 108 -10.39 33.69 -0.50
C GLY A 108 -10.67 34.08 0.95
N ARG A 109 -10.39 35.34 1.26
CA ARG A 109 -10.63 35.93 2.57
C ARG A 109 -11.85 36.87 2.53
N TYR A 110 -12.81 36.62 3.41
CA TYR A 110 -14.06 37.37 3.54
C TYR A 110 -14.06 38.09 4.89
N LYS A 111 -14.51 39.35 4.90
CA LYS A 111 -14.71 40.12 6.13
C LYS A 111 -16.21 40.32 6.32
N LEU A 112 -16.73 39.85 7.44
CA LEU A 112 -18.13 39.91 7.81
C LEU A 112 -18.27 40.80 9.06
N ARG A 113 -19.32 41.63 9.11
CA ARG A 113 -19.60 42.54 10.21
C ARG A 113 -21.00 42.32 10.73
N PHE A 114 -21.12 42.24 12.05
CA PHE A 114 -22.35 41.92 12.74
C PHE A 114 -22.64 42.95 13.82
N LYS A 115 -23.94 43.18 14.02
CA LYS A 115 -24.50 43.97 15.11
C LYS A 115 -25.23 43.03 16.05
N ILE A 116 -24.95 43.12 17.35
CA ILE A 116 -25.51 42.27 18.39
C ILE A 116 -26.32 43.15 19.33
N TYR A 117 -27.54 42.72 19.67
CA TYR A 117 -28.41 43.38 20.63
C TYR A 117 -28.63 42.47 21.85
N ASP A 118 -28.22 42.91 23.03
CA ASP A 118 -28.50 42.24 24.29
C ASP A 118 -29.84 42.73 24.83
N ARG A 119 -30.80 41.81 24.97
CA ARG A 119 -32.16 42.13 25.42
C ARG A 119 -32.25 42.43 26.91
N LYS A 120 -31.32 41.91 27.71
CA LYS A 120 -31.29 42.07 29.17
C LYS A 120 -30.70 43.41 29.58
N HIS A 121 -29.60 43.80 28.96
CA HIS A 121 -28.94 45.09 29.18
C HIS A 121 -29.45 46.21 28.25
N ALA A 122 -30.29 45.88 27.27
CA ALA A 122 -30.81 46.81 26.25
C ALA A 122 -29.70 47.59 25.54
N GLN A 123 -28.61 46.88 25.19
CA GLN A 123 -27.41 47.47 24.63
C GLN A 123 -27.01 46.82 23.31
N GLU A 124 -26.40 47.61 22.44
CA GLU A 124 -25.84 47.17 21.17
C GLU A 124 -24.31 47.05 21.23
N SER A 125 -23.77 46.07 20.52
CA SER A 125 -22.33 45.86 20.31
C SER A 125 -22.06 45.35 18.90
N TYR A 126 -20.79 45.33 18.51
CA TYR A 126 -20.36 45.00 17.15
C TYR A 126 -19.34 43.86 17.16
N ALA A 127 -19.39 43.00 16.15
CA ALA A 127 -18.42 41.93 15.99
C ALA A 127 -17.91 41.81 14.56
N ASN A 128 -16.61 41.58 14.44
CA ASN A 128 -15.94 41.34 13.15
C ASN A 128 -15.59 39.86 13.02
N MET A 129 -15.93 39.23 11.89
CA MET A 129 -15.50 37.87 11.56
C MET A 129 -14.71 37.87 10.25
N SER A 130 -13.49 37.35 10.29
CA SER A 130 -12.64 37.15 9.13
C SER A 130 -12.64 35.66 8.79
N VAL A 131 -13.15 35.31 7.61
CA VAL A 131 -13.28 33.93 7.14
C VAL A 131 -12.30 33.69 6.00
N THR A 132 -11.40 32.74 6.16
CA THR A 132 -10.47 32.31 5.10
C THR A 132 -10.89 30.94 4.59
N VAL A 133 -11.40 30.88 3.35
CA VAL A 133 -11.76 29.63 2.67
C VAL A 133 -10.55 29.19 1.86
N LYS A 134 -10.06 27.97 2.10
CA LYS A 134 -8.98 27.30 1.37
C LYS A 134 -9.49 26.06 0.66
N HIS A 135 -8.99 25.80 -0.54
CA HIS A 135 -9.32 24.58 -1.27
C HIS A 135 -8.34 23.45 -0.95
N ILE A 136 -8.85 22.23 -0.68
CA ILE A 136 -8.04 21.02 -0.44
C ILE A 136 -8.33 19.97 -1.51
N SER A 137 -7.27 19.52 -2.19
CA SER A 137 -7.32 18.48 -3.22
C SER A 137 -7.33 17.07 -2.63
N TYR A 138 -7.77 16.08 -3.43
CA TYR A 138 -7.65 14.66 -3.09
C TYR A 138 -6.21 14.24 -2.77
N GLU A 139 -5.25 14.70 -3.58
CA GLU A 139 -3.82 14.43 -3.36
C GLU A 139 -3.31 14.89 -1.99
N ALA A 140 -3.85 16.00 -1.47
CA ALA A 140 -3.45 16.52 -0.16
C ALA A 140 -3.91 15.61 0.99
N ILE A 141 -5.06 14.94 0.81
CA ILE A 141 -5.59 13.98 1.79
C ILE A 141 -4.80 12.68 1.74
N VAL A 142 -4.60 12.12 0.53
CA VAL A 142 -3.90 10.83 0.36
C VAL A 142 -2.44 10.93 0.81
N ASN A 143 -1.78 12.05 0.55
CA ASN A 143 -0.41 12.29 0.97
C ASN A 143 -0.30 12.96 2.36
N SER A 144 -1.38 12.98 3.15
CA SER A 144 -1.36 13.64 4.46
C SER A 144 -0.57 12.86 5.51
N GLY A 145 0.14 13.60 6.36
CA GLY A 145 0.63 13.09 7.63
C GLY A 145 -0.47 13.11 8.68
N SER A 146 -0.33 12.28 9.72
CA SER A 146 -1.32 12.20 10.80
C SER A 146 -0.67 11.94 12.15
N ILE A 147 -1.23 12.55 13.20
CA ILE A 147 -0.82 12.37 14.59
C ILE A 147 -2.02 12.27 15.53
N ARG A 148 -1.90 11.43 16.55
CA ARG A 148 -2.85 11.33 17.66
C ARG A 148 -2.26 11.99 18.91
N LEU A 149 -3.05 12.89 19.50
CA LEU A 149 -2.67 13.65 20.68
C LEU A 149 -3.44 13.14 21.90
N VAL A 150 -2.77 13.02 23.04
CA VAL A 150 -3.40 12.71 24.34
C VAL A 150 -3.39 13.92 25.26
N GLY A 151 -4.40 14.06 26.13
CA GLY A 151 -4.50 15.17 27.07
C GLY A 151 -4.86 16.51 26.40
N MET A 152 -5.37 16.48 25.16
CA MET A 152 -5.62 17.65 24.33
C MET A 152 -6.99 17.57 23.67
N THR A 153 -7.81 18.62 23.82
CA THR A 153 -9.05 18.78 23.04
C THR A 153 -8.75 19.46 21.70
N ASP A 154 -9.65 19.29 20.73
CA ASP A 154 -9.60 19.97 19.44
C ASP A 154 -9.66 21.50 19.62
N GLU A 155 -10.52 21.99 20.52
CA GLU A 155 -10.61 23.41 20.88
C GLU A 155 -9.29 23.95 21.46
N ASP A 156 -8.66 23.24 22.41
CA ASP A 156 -7.40 23.66 23.02
C ASP A 156 -6.28 23.76 21.99
N PHE A 157 -6.26 22.86 21.00
CA PHE A 157 -5.25 22.85 19.95
C PHE A 157 -5.30 24.09 19.05
N ILE A 158 -6.50 24.60 18.76
CA ILE A 158 -6.67 25.79 17.90
C ILE A 158 -6.73 27.11 18.68
N ARG A 159 -6.95 27.07 20.01
CA ARG A 159 -7.18 28.25 20.85
C ARG A 159 -6.04 29.27 20.78
N ILE A 160 -6.41 30.55 20.71
CA ILE A 160 -5.49 31.71 20.70
C ILE A 160 -5.67 32.64 21.90
N TRP A 161 -6.56 32.31 22.83
CA TRP A 161 -6.99 33.20 23.89
C TRP A 161 -6.97 32.52 25.24
N ASN A 162 -6.39 33.17 26.24
CA ASN A 162 -6.41 32.68 27.62
C ASN A 162 -7.52 33.41 28.39
N TYR A 163 -8.54 32.69 28.82
CA TYR A 163 -9.66 33.28 29.55
C TYR A 163 -9.28 33.79 30.95
N ARG A 164 -8.21 33.25 31.57
CA ARG A 164 -7.76 33.68 32.90
C ARG A 164 -6.90 34.94 32.85
N THR A 165 -5.99 35.01 31.89
CA THR A 165 -5.05 36.14 31.77
C THR A 165 -5.52 37.21 30.78
N GLN A 166 -6.60 36.95 30.05
CA GLN A 166 -7.16 37.84 29.02
C GLN A 166 -6.11 38.26 27.98
N ASN A 167 -5.20 37.33 27.62
CA ASN A 167 -4.12 37.56 26.65
C ASN A 167 -4.28 36.68 25.40
N ILE A 168 -3.96 37.27 24.24
CA ILE A 168 -3.85 36.54 22.97
C ILE A 168 -2.47 35.89 22.88
N PHE A 169 -2.43 34.63 22.48
CA PHE A 169 -1.19 33.87 22.27
C PHE A 169 -1.27 33.05 20.98
N LYS A 170 -0.11 32.59 20.52
CA LYS A 170 0.00 31.75 19.32
C LYS A 170 -0.51 30.34 19.60
N SER A 171 -1.48 29.86 18.80
CA SER A 171 -2.09 28.55 19.03
C SER A 171 -1.10 27.40 18.86
N LYS A 172 -1.46 26.22 19.40
CA LYS A 172 -0.70 24.99 19.23
C LYS A 172 -0.65 24.58 17.75
N LEU A 173 -1.77 24.72 17.04
CA LEU A 173 -1.84 24.54 15.58
C LEU A 173 -0.81 25.42 14.85
N GLU A 174 -0.72 26.71 15.16
CA GLU A 174 0.22 27.60 14.48
C GLU A 174 1.68 27.30 14.84
N ARG A 175 1.97 26.93 16.09
CA ARG A 175 3.31 26.49 16.51
C ARG A 175 3.71 25.20 15.79
N PHE A 176 2.79 24.24 15.69
CA PHE A 176 2.98 22.98 14.97
C PHE A 176 3.24 23.22 13.48
N ARG A 177 2.41 24.06 12.84
CA ARG A 177 2.60 24.43 11.43
C ARG A 177 3.96 25.07 11.18
N ASP A 178 4.38 25.99 12.05
CA ASP A 178 5.66 26.68 11.89
C ASP A 178 6.84 25.72 12.13
N LYS A 179 6.74 24.80 13.09
CA LYS A 179 7.78 23.79 13.31
C LYS A 179 7.89 22.80 12.14
N LEU A 180 6.77 22.35 11.58
CA LEU A 180 6.79 21.52 10.37
C LEU A 180 7.40 22.23 9.16
N ALA A 181 7.08 23.52 8.99
CA ALA A 181 7.64 24.30 7.89
C ALA A 181 9.17 24.46 8.01
N GLU A 182 9.67 24.63 9.24
CA GLU A 182 11.10 24.64 9.57
C GLU A 182 11.76 23.29 9.24
N LEU A 183 11.21 22.18 9.75
CA LEU A 183 11.78 20.83 9.54
C LEU A 183 11.79 20.41 8.06
N LEU A 184 10.79 20.83 7.28
CA LEU A 184 10.68 20.54 5.86
C LEU A 184 11.38 21.57 4.97
N ASN A 185 11.94 22.65 5.55
CA ASN A 185 12.54 23.78 4.85
C ASN A 185 11.64 24.38 3.76
N ILE A 186 10.38 24.69 4.12
CA ILE A 186 9.38 25.31 3.23
C ILE A 186 8.71 26.53 3.89
N ASP A 187 7.98 27.31 3.10
CA ASP A 187 7.15 28.39 3.62
C ASP A 187 5.94 27.83 4.39
N LYS A 188 5.67 28.36 5.59
CA LYS A 188 4.52 27.98 6.44
C LYS A 188 3.16 28.08 5.75
N LYS A 189 3.02 28.92 4.71
CA LYS A 189 1.78 29.03 3.93
C LYS A 189 1.47 27.75 3.13
N ASN A 190 2.48 26.90 2.91
CA ASN A 190 2.39 25.64 2.20
C ASN A 190 2.17 24.44 3.14
N VAL A 191 1.93 24.67 4.43
CA VAL A 191 1.54 23.66 5.40
C VAL A 191 0.10 23.90 5.80
N ASP A 192 -0.75 22.90 5.61
CA ASP A 192 -2.17 22.93 5.92
C ASP A 192 -2.50 21.88 6.97
N VAL A 193 -3.09 22.32 8.08
CA VAL A 193 -3.63 21.44 9.12
C VAL A 193 -5.14 21.40 8.92
N PHE A 194 -5.59 20.49 8.05
CA PHE A 194 -6.93 20.53 7.47
C PHE A 194 -7.95 19.69 8.22
N SER A 195 -7.54 18.91 9.21
CA SER A 195 -8.42 18.12 10.07
C SER A 195 -7.90 18.13 11.51
N VAL A 196 -8.74 18.55 12.44
CA VAL A 196 -8.55 18.43 13.89
C VAL A 196 -9.86 17.86 14.42
N GLN A 197 -9.83 16.64 14.94
CA GLN A 197 -11.03 15.90 15.31
C GLN A 197 -10.88 15.26 16.69
N MET A 198 -11.78 15.58 17.60
CA MET A 198 -11.83 14.97 18.92
C MET A 198 -12.36 13.54 18.83
N LYS A 199 -11.52 12.55 19.15
CA LYS A 199 -11.87 11.12 19.14
C LYS A 199 -12.50 10.68 20.45
N GLN A 200 -12.00 11.19 21.58
CA GLN A 200 -12.46 10.83 22.92
C GLN A 200 -12.49 12.06 23.84
N LYS A 201 -13.46 12.13 24.77
CA LYS A 201 -13.59 13.25 25.73
C LYS A 201 -12.82 13.11 27.03
N SER A 202 -12.74 11.91 27.59
CA SER A 202 -12.09 11.70 28.88
C SER A 202 -11.39 10.33 28.91
N PRO A 203 -10.04 10.29 29.07
CA PRO A 203 -9.13 11.41 28.83
C PRO A 203 -9.26 11.95 27.39
N PRO A 204 -9.00 13.24 27.14
CA PRO A 204 -9.18 13.83 25.82
C PRO A 204 -8.15 13.30 24.83
N ILE A 205 -8.62 12.84 23.66
CA ILE A 205 -7.80 12.36 22.54
C ILE A 205 -8.25 13.10 21.29
N THR A 206 -7.29 13.66 20.55
CA THR A 206 -7.54 14.43 19.34
C THR A 206 -6.65 13.95 18.20
N ASP A 207 -7.26 13.66 17.07
CA ASP A 207 -6.59 13.27 15.83
C ASP A 207 -6.38 14.50 14.94
N VAL A 208 -5.15 14.68 14.46
CA VAL A 208 -4.76 15.80 13.60
C VAL A 208 -4.19 15.26 12.29
N ARG A 209 -4.68 15.77 11.16
CA ARG A 209 -4.11 15.50 9.83
C ARG A 209 -3.65 16.77 9.15
N PHE A 210 -2.54 16.66 8.44
CA PHE A 210 -1.89 17.79 7.82
C PHE A 210 -1.23 17.40 6.49
N SER A 211 -1.14 18.36 5.58
CA SER A 211 -0.43 18.23 4.31
C SER A 211 0.60 19.33 4.20
N ALA A 212 1.72 19.02 3.56
CA ALA A 212 2.72 20.02 3.21
C ALA A 212 3.15 19.84 1.77
N ARG A 213 3.48 20.95 1.12
CA ARG A 213 3.91 20.93 -0.28
C ARG A 213 5.04 21.91 -0.55
N ASN A 214 5.81 21.58 -1.58
CA ASN A 214 6.65 22.55 -2.27
C ASN A 214 6.05 22.79 -3.67
N ALA A 215 6.72 22.30 -4.73
CA ALA A 215 6.11 22.20 -6.06
C ALA A 215 4.99 21.14 -6.10
N PHE A 216 5.19 20.03 -5.38
CA PHE A 216 4.25 18.92 -5.24
C PHE A 216 4.02 18.61 -3.76
N PHE A 217 2.97 17.86 -3.44
CA PHE A 217 2.73 17.40 -2.06
C PHE A 217 3.81 16.40 -1.64
N PHE A 218 4.33 16.57 -0.43
CA PHE A 218 5.20 15.56 0.18
C PHE A 218 4.38 14.31 0.48
N LYS A 219 4.95 13.12 0.30
CA LYS A 219 4.26 11.85 0.55
C LYS A 219 3.99 11.66 2.04
N ALA A 220 2.91 10.95 2.38
CA ALA A 220 2.55 10.63 3.77
C ALA A 220 3.70 9.99 4.55
N VAL A 221 4.41 9.04 3.93
CA VAL A 221 5.59 8.38 4.54
C VAL A 221 6.69 9.38 4.94
N GLN A 222 6.92 10.42 4.15
CA GLN A 222 7.91 11.45 4.46
C GLN A 222 7.43 12.33 5.62
N LEU A 223 6.17 12.77 5.59
CA LEU A 223 5.59 13.63 6.63
C LEU A 223 5.58 12.92 7.99
N ASN A 224 5.08 11.68 8.01
CA ASN A 224 5.05 10.86 9.22
C ASN A 224 6.47 10.53 9.70
N GLY A 225 7.38 10.15 8.79
CA GLY A 225 8.77 9.86 9.15
C GLY A 225 9.51 11.07 9.74
N VAL A 226 9.31 12.28 9.17
CA VAL A 226 9.90 13.53 9.71
C VAL A 226 9.32 13.88 11.08
N VAL A 227 8.00 13.74 11.28
CA VAL A 227 7.39 13.97 12.59
C VAL A 227 7.94 12.99 13.62
N LEU A 228 8.07 11.71 13.26
CA LEU A 228 8.58 10.69 14.17
C LEU A 228 10.04 10.95 14.55
N LEU A 229 10.90 11.30 13.59
CA LEU A 229 12.31 11.61 13.84
C LEU A 229 12.52 12.83 14.76
N HIS A 230 11.57 13.77 14.78
CA HIS A 230 11.63 15.02 15.53
C HIS A 230 10.53 15.11 16.60
N LYS A 231 9.99 13.96 17.07
CA LYS A 231 8.85 13.90 18.00
C LYS A 231 9.08 14.76 19.23
N ASP A 232 10.16 14.53 19.97
CA ASP A 232 10.45 15.23 21.23
C ASP A 232 10.61 16.74 21.02
N GLU A 233 11.28 17.13 19.94
CA GLU A 233 11.50 18.52 19.58
C GLU A 233 10.16 19.24 19.27
N ILE A 234 9.26 18.55 18.56
CA ILE A 234 7.90 19.03 18.26
C ILE A 234 7.09 19.12 19.55
N GLU A 235 7.09 18.08 20.37
CA GLU A 235 6.34 18.04 21.63
C GLU A 235 6.73 19.16 22.58
N GLN A 236 8.03 19.41 22.74
CA GLN A 236 8.54 20.51 23.57
C GLN A 236 8.21 21.88 22.96
N THR A 237 8.48 22.06 21.66
CA THR A 237 8.31 23.35 20.97
C THR A 237 6.86 23.75 20.82
N VAL A 238 5.95 22.80 20.68
CA VAL A 238 4.51 23.07 20.56
C VAL A 238 3.84 22.98 21.94
N GLY A 239 4.31 22.10 22.82
CA GLY A 239 3.70 21.74 24.10
C GLY A 239 2.47 20.87 23.89
N ILE A 240 2.67 19.71 23.26
CA ILE A 240 1.68 18.66 22.98
C ILE A 240 2.30 17.30 23.35
N ASN A 241 1.48 16.27 23.46
CA ASN A 241 1.93 14.89 23.67
C ASN A 241 1.36 14.00 22.55
N ILE A 242 2.23 13.44 21.74
CA ILE A 242 1.93 12.63 20.56
C ILE A 242 2.03 11.15 20.95
N THR A 243 0.90 10.45 20.97
CA THR A 243 0.90 9.00 21.27
C THR A 243 1.07 8.15 20.03
N MET A 244 0.72 8.67 18.85
CA MET A 244 0.83 7.93 17.59
C MET A 244 1.15 8.88 16.45
N VAL A 245 2.14 8.52 15.64
CA VAL A 245 2.43 9.13 14.35
C VAL A 245 2.03 8.12 13.29
N ASN A 246 1.44 8.57 12.17
CA ASN A 246 0.80 7.69 11.19
C ASN A 246 -0.35 6.89 11.83
N ILE A 247 -1.48 7.56 12.07
CA ILE A 247 -2.64 6.96 12.74
C ILE A 247 -3.07 5.68 12.03
N ASP A 248 -2.93 4.57 12.74
CA ASP A 248 -3.30 3.23 12.31
C ASP A 248 -4.14 2.57 13.40
N GLU A 249 -5.39 2.25 13.07
CA GLU A 249 -6.30 1.59 14.01
C GLU A 249 -5.97 0.09 14.20
N CYS A 250 -5.10 -0.48 13.35
CA CYS A 250 -4.68 -1.88 13.42
C CYS A 250 -3.41 -2.10 14.24
N LEU A 251 -2.75 -1.04 14.72
CA LEU A 251 -1.45 -1.15 15.39
C LEU A 251 -1.50 -1.92 16.72
N ALA A 252 -2.64 -1.85 17.43
CA ALA A 252 -2.83 -2.56 18.68
C ALA A 252 -3.39 -3.96 18.41
N GLU A 253 -2.60 -4.98 18.72
CA GLU A 253 -2.99 -6.38 18.55
C GLU A 253 -4.27 -6.70 19.32
N ASN A 254 -5.16 -7.48 18.69
CA ASN A 254 -6.40 -7.98 19.29
C ASN A 254 -7.33 -6.90 19.88
N ALA A 255 -7.14 -5.62 19.52
CA ALA A 255 -8.02 -4.54 19.95
C ALA A 255 -9.35 -4.58 19.18
N ASP A 256 -9.28 -4.57 17.85
CA ASP A 256 -10.44 -4.57 16.96
C ASP A 256 -10.57 -5.85 16.11
N CYS A 257 -9.46 -6.56 15.87
CA CYS A 257 -9.40 -7.74 14.99
C CYS A 257 -8.52 -8.86 15.57
N ASN A 258 -8.95 -10.12 15.42
CA ASN A 258 -8.22 -11.33 15.84
C ASN A 258 -7.40 -11.97 14.70
N GLY A 259 -7.00 -11.18 13.70
CA GLY A 259 -6.37 -11.66 12.46
C GLY A 259 -5.91 -10.51 11.58
N SER A 260 -5.92 -10.70 10.26
CA SER A 260 -5.60 -9.63 9.30
C SER A 260 -6.40 -8.35 9.57
N CYS A 261 -5.74 -7.20 9.49
CA CYS A 261 -6.35 -5.90 9.74
C CYS A 261 -5.83 -4.87 8.75
N THR A 262 -6.74 -4.06 8.19
CA THR A 262 -6.40 -2.90 7.38
C THR A 262 -7.04 -1.66 7.97
N SER A 263 -6.24 -0.63 8.22
CA SER A 263 -6.75 0.70 8.61
C SER A 263 -7.17 1.48 7.36
N ILE A 264 -8.47 1.77 7.28
CA ILE A 264 -9.08 2.47 6.14
C ILE A 264 -9.42 3.90 6.53
N MET A 265 -9.13 4.82 5.60
CA MET A 265 -9.44 6.23 5.74
C MET A 265 -10.62 6.60 4.83
N GLU A 266 -11.73 7.08 5.42
CA GLU A 266 -12.90 7.54 4.69
C GLU A 266 -13.13 9.04 4.90
N VAL A 267 -13.19 9.79 3.80
CA VAL A 267 -13.54 11.23 3.80
C VAL A 267 -15.05 11.37 3.89
N GLN A 268 -15.53 12.02 4.94
CA GLN A 268 -16.96 12.25 5.15
C GLN A 268 -17.44 13.46 4.34
N THR A 269 -18.72 13.45 3.97
CA THR A 269 -19.35 14.52 3.16
C THR A 269 -19.54 15.82 3.95
N ASN A 270 -19.79 15.72 5.25
CA ASN A 270 -19.96 16.85 6.14
C ASN A 270 -18.61 17.22 6.79
N PRO A 271 -18.21 18.48 6.78
CA PRO A 271 -16.99 18.93 7.44
C PRO A 271 -17.16 19.02 8.97
N SER A 272 -16.04 19.00 9.71
CA SER A 272 -16.03 19.14 11.16
C SER A 272 -15.79 20.59 11.58
N LEU A 273 -16.62 21.13 12.48
CA LEU A 273 -16.44 22.46 13.07
C LEU A 273 -15.83 22.35 14.46
N VAL A 274 -14.66 22.96 14.65
CA VAL A 274 -14.04 23.19 15.96
C VAL A 274 -14.15 24.67 16.29
N ASN A 275 -14.82 25.00 17.40
CA ASN A 275 -15.21 26.37 17.71
C ASN A 275 -14.61 26.84 19.05
N ALA A 276 -13.51 27.60 19.01
CA ALA A 276 -12.78 28.08 20.19
C ALA A 276 -12.86 29.61 20.35
N ASN A 277 -14.05 30.13 20.70
CA ASN A 277 -14.32 31.56 20.95
C ASN A 277 -13.83 32.50 19.84
N LYS A 278 -12.64 33.10 20.00
CA LYS A 278 -11.98 34.03 19.06
C LYS A 278 -11.45 33.36 17.78
N THR A 279 -11.45 32.03 17.72
CA THR A 279 -11.03 31.27 16.53
C THR A 279 -11.98 30.11 16.24
N ALA A 280 -12.11 29.73 14.98
CA ALA A 280 -12.77 28.49 14.59
C ALA A 280 -12.07 27.86 13.39
N LEU A 281 -12.12 26.53 13.33
CA LEU A 281 -11.60 25.73 12.23
C LEU A 281 -12.73 24.85 11.70
N VAL A 282 -12.98 24.94 10.40
CA VAL A 282 -13.80 23.97 9.68
C VAL A 282 -12.87 23.09 8.89
N GLY A 283 -12.71 21.85 9.35
CA GLY A 283 -11.83 20.86 8.77
C GLY A 283 -12.56 19.83 7.91
N VAL A 284 -11.80 19.08 7.14
CA VAL A 284 -12.29 17.88 6.46
C VAL A 284 -12.48 16.79 7.52
N GLN A 285 -13.70 16.25 7.64
CA GLN A 285 -13.95 15.15 8.55
C GLN A 285 -13.45 13.85 7.90
N ILE A 286 -12.54 13.18 8.59
CA ILE A 286 -11.91 11.93 8.15
C ILE A 286 -12.11 10.89 9.24
N LYS A 287 -12.75 9.78 8.87
CA LYS A 287 -12.96 8.64 9.74
C LYS A 287 -11.88 7.60 9.44
N SER A 288 -11.11 7.22 10.45
CA SER A 288 -10.22 6.06 10.40
C SER A 288 -10.94 4.86 11.03
N THR A 289 -10.93 3.70 10.38
CA THR A 289 -11.55 2.47 10.90
C THR A 289 -10.67 1.26 10.62
N ALA A 290 -10.58 0.35 11.58
CA ALA A 290 -10.04 -0.99 11.35
C ALA A 290 -11.07 -1.84 10.60
N GLU A 291 -10.67 -2.45 9.49
CA GLU A 291 -11.41 -3.54 8.85
C GLU A 291 -10.62 -4.84 8.98
N CYS A 292 -11.24 -5.88 9.53
CA CYS A 292 -10.61 -7.19 9.74
C CYS A 292 -10.51 -7.98 8.42
N MET A 293 -9.63 -7.52 7.53
CA MET A 293 -9.26 -8.18 6.29
C MET A 293 -7.82 -7.84 5.93
N CYS A 294 -7.23 -8.64 5.05
CA CYS A 294 -6.00 -8.25 4.37
C CYS A 294 -6.35 -7.54 3.05
N SER A 295 -6.33 -6.20 3.04
CA SER A 295 -6.66 -5.42 1.83
C SER A 295 -5.77 -5.73 0.61
N ALA A 296 -4.58 -6.28 0.87
CA ALA A 296 -3.66 -6.75 -0.17
C ALA A 296 -4.10 -8.09 -0.81
N ARG A 297 -5.06 -8.83 -0.24
CA ARG A 297 -5.54 -10.13 -0.77
C ARG A 297 -7.05 -10.19 -0.97
N GLU A 298 -7.82 -9.46 -0.17
CA GLU A 298 -9.28 -9.47 -0.18
C GLU A 298 -9.83 -8.22 -0.89
N TYR A 299 -10.20 -8.37 -2.16
CA TYR A 299 -10.70 -7.26 -2.99
C TYR A 299 -12.22 -7.12 -2.84
N LYS A 300 -12.69 -6.35 -1.84
CA LYS A 300 -14.13 -6.07 -1.68
C LYS A 300 -14.73 -5.23 -2.81
N GLN A 301 -13.91 -4.43 -3.52
CA GLN A 301 -14.37 -3.56 -4.59
C GLN A 301 -13.40 -3.58 -5.78
N GLN A 302 -13.98 -3.67 -6.98
CA GLN A 302 -13.24 -3.55 -8.22
C GLN A 302 -12.74 -2.12 -8.42
N GLN A 303 -11.44 -1.95 -8.66
CA GLN A 303 -10.85 -0.63 -8.86
C GLN A 303 -11.40 0.03 -10.13
N THR A 304 -11.66 1.34 -10.06
CA THR A 304 -12.13 2.16 -11.18
C THR A 304 -11.21 3.35 -11.38
N CYS A 305 -11.26 4.01 -12.52
CA CYS A 305 -10.45 5.20 -12.77
C CYS A 305 -10.73 6.36 -11.79
N LYS A 306 -11.86 6.33 -11.08
CA LYS A 306 -12.17 7.31 -10.01
C LYS A 306 -11.24 7.18 -8.80
N SER A 307 -10.71 6.00 -8.51
CA SER A 307 -9.75 5.80 -7.43
C SER A 307 -8.32 6.18 -7.80
N HIS A 308 -8.09 6.69 -9.02
CA HIS A 308 -6.78 7.08 -9.56
C HIS A 308 -5.69 5.98 -9.39
N PRO A 309 -5.94 4.75 -9.88
CA PRO A 309 -5.03 3.62 -9.63
C PRO A 309 -3.71 3.70 -10.42
N CYS A 310 -3.69 4.41 -11.56
CA CYS A 310 -2.50 4.52 -12.41
C CYS A 310 -1.50 5.55 -11.86
N LEU A 311 -0.25 5.13 -11.71
CA LEU A 311 0.86 5.93 -11.22
C LEU A 311 1.64 6.57 -12.37
N ASN A 312 2.54 7.49 -12.03
CA ASN A 312 3.55 8.06 -12.93
C ASN A 312 3.01 8.61 -14.26
N GLY A 313 1.82 9.20 -14.25
CA GLY A 313 1.17 9.77 -15.44
C GLY A 313 0.52 8.74 -16.38
N GLY A 314 0.33 7.51 -15.91
CA GLY A 314 -0.40 6.47 -16.65
C GLY A 314 -1.84 6.88 -16.99
N ARG A 315 -2.29 6.55 -18.20
CA ARG A 315 -3.68 6.78 -18.63
C ARG A 315 -4.56 5.64 -18.17
N CYS A 316 -5.62 5.95 -17.44
CA CYS A 316 -6.59 4.96 -16.95
C CYS A 316 -7.78 4.78 -17.91
N SER A 317 -8.22 3.53 -18.06
CA SER A 317 -9.48 3.16 -18.73
C SER A 317 -10.23 2.11 -17.93
N ASP A 318 -11.55 2.27 -17.73
CA ASP A 318 -12.41 1.29 -17.08
C ASP A 318 -12.78 0.13 -18.04
N SER A 319 -12.77 -1.11 -17.55
CA SER A 319 -13.28 -2.31 -18.22
C SER A 319 -14.18 -3.15 -17.30
N LYS A 320 -14.81 -4.20 -17.83
CA LYS A 320 -15.56 -5.18 -17.01
C LYS A 320 -14.63 -5.93 -16.03
N SER A 321 -13.35 -6.07 -16.38
CA SER A 321 -12.30 -6.71 -15.57
C SER A 321 -11.62 -5.74 -14.58
N GLY A 322 -11.83 -4.42 -14.70
CA GLY A 322 -11.43 -3.39 -13.72
C GLY A 322 -10.76 -2.19 -14.37
N ALA A 323 -10.08 -1.35 -13.59
CA ALA A 323 -9.26 -0.26 -14.15
C ALA A 323 -7.99 -0.81 -14.82
N ARG A 324 -7.73 -0.39 -16.05
CA ARG A 324 -6.51 -0.72 -16.81
C ARG A 324 -5.65 0.52 -17.04
N CYS A 325 -4.34 0.39 -16.84
CA CYS A 325 -3.39 1.47 -17.04
C CYS A 325 -2.58 1.29 -18.33
N SER A 326 -2.50 2.36 -19.12
CA SER A 326 -1.57 2.49 -20.24
C SER A 326 -0.39 3.35 -19.81
N CYS A 327 0.79 2.73 -19.78
CA CYS A 327 1.99 3.32 -19.18
C CYS A 327 2.79 4.16 -20.17
N PRO A 328 3.30 5.34 -19.75
CA PRO A 328 4.24 6.10 -20.54
C PRO A 328 5.61 5.38 -20.62
N PRO A 329 6.46 5.72 -21.61
CA PRO A 329 7.79 5.14 -21.73
C PRO A 329 8.61 5.26 -20.43
N GLY A 330 9.30 4.18 -20.06
CA GLY A 330 10.12 4.11 -18.85
C GLY A 330 9.40 3.58 -17.60
N TYR A 331 8.08 3.42 -17.65
CA TYR A 331 7.27 2.83 -16.58
C TYR A 331 6.58 1.54 -17.05
N SER A 332 6.30 0.64 -16.10
CA SER A 332 5.76 -0.70 -16.40
C SER A 332 4.92 -1.24 -15.24
N GLY A 333 4.41 -2.47 -15.36
CA GLY A 333 3.56 -3.08 -14.35
C GLY A 333 2.10 -2.61 -14.40
N PRO A 334 1.20 -3.23 -13.62
CA PRO A 334 -0.25 -3.04 -13.75
C PRO A 334 -0.74 -1.62 -13.49
N ARG A 335 0.00 -0.86 -12.66
CA ARG A 335 -0.31 0.53 -12.30
C ARG A 335 0.76 1.51 -12.78
N CYS A 336 1.62 1.14 -13.73
CA CYS A 336 2.71 1.99 -14.23
C CYS A 336 3.74 2.39 -13.16
N GLN A 337 4.09 1.43 -12.31
CA GLN A 337 5.22 1.52 -11.39
C GLN A 337 6.57 1.64 -12.13
N GLN A 338 7.57 2.20 -11.44
CA GLN A 338 8.97 1.87 -11.72
C GLN A 338 9.34 0.65 -10.89
N THR A 339 9.70 -0.44 -11.56
CA THR A 339 9.89 -1.73 -10.88
C THR A 339 11.30 -1.96 -10.40
N VAL A 340 12.26 -1.08 -10.73
CA VAL A 340 13.68 -1.25 -10.42
C VAL A 340 14.34 0.03 -9.93
N ARG A 341 15.27 -0.12 -8.98
CA ARG A 341 16.06 0.98 -8.41
C ARG A 341 17.48 0.51 -8.07
N SER A 342 18.45 1.40 -8.22
CA SER A 342 19.88 1.15 -7.96
C SER A 342 20.35 1.86 -6.69
N PHE A 343 21.27 1.22 -5.98
CA PHE A 343 21.84 1.68 -4.71
C PHE A 343 23.37 1.60 -4.75
N ARG A 344 24.05 2.56 -4.11
CA ARG A 344 25.51 2.72 -4.15
C ARG A 344 26.23 2.32 -2.84
N GLY A 345 25.64 1.46 -2.02
CA GLY A 345 26.22 1.00 -0.74
C GLY A 345 26.04 1.96 0.44
N ASN A 346 25.89 3.27 0.20
CA ASN A 346 25.48 4.26 1.21
C ASN A 346 24.09 4.85 0.95
N GLY A 347 23.33 4.22 0.05
CA GLY A 347 22.04 4.69 -0.39
C GLY A 347 20.87 4.01 0.32
N TRP A 348 19.78 4.74 0.47
CA TRP A 348 18.53 4.24 1.08
C TRP A 348 17.34 5.01 0.50
N ALA A 349 16.14 4.41 0.60
CA ALA A 349 14.89 5.00 0.12
C ALA A 349 13.70 4.59 1.01
N TRP A 350 12.83 5.55 1.32
CA TRP A 350 11.64 5.36 2.15
C TRP A 350 10.37 5.11 1.33
N TYR A 351 9.65 4.06 1.72
CA TYR A 351 8.37 3.64 1.15
C TYR A 351 7.33 3.41 2.26
N PRO A 352 6.02 3.35 1.92
CA PRO A 352 4.98 2.99 2.88
C PRO A 352 5.33 1.70 3.63
N ALA A 353 4.93 1.64 4.90
CA ALA A 353 5.12 0.47 5.75
C ALA A 353 4.47 -0.78 5.14
N LEU A 354 4.89 -1.96 5.60
CA LEU A 354 4.24 -3.22 5.25
C LEU A 354 2.90 -3.34 5.97
N ASP A 355 1.85 -3.71 5.24
CA ASP A 355 0.51 -3.94 5.81
C ASP A 355 0.45 -5.17 6.72
N MET A 356 -0.39 -5.12 7.75
CA MET A 356 -0.57 -6.21 8.71
C MET A 356 -1.53 -7.28 8.19
N CYS A 357 -1.00 -8.42 7.73
CA CYS A 357 -1.79 -9.59 7.37
C CYS A 357 -1.34 -10.85 8.12
N ASP A 358 -2.32 -11.68 8.52
CA ASP A 358 -2.16 -12.95 9.22
C ASP A 358 -1.26 -13.95 8.49
N LYS A 359 -1.30 -13.90 7.16
CA LYS A 359 -0.36 -14.56 6.27
C LYS A 359 0.18 -13.52 5.34
N SER A 360 1.50 -13.41 5.30
CA SER A 360 2.19 -12.41 4.50
C SER A 360 3.26 -13.02 3.62
N HIS A 361 3.54 -12.34 2.51
CA HIS A 361 4.53 -12.76 1.51
C HIS A 361 5.23 -11.54 0.92
N ILE A 362 6.56 -11.54 0.97
CA ILE A 362 7.41 -10.60 0.23
C ILE A 362 8.16 -11.37 -0.84
N SER A 363 8.21 -10.82 -2.05
CA SER A 363 9.14 -11.26 -3.09
C SER A 363 9.99 -10.08 -3.55
N VAL A 364 11.30 -10.30 -3.65
CA VAL A 364 12.25 -9.28 -4.12
C VAL A 364 13.29 -9.92 -5.02
N ASP A 365 13.63 -9.22 -6.11
CA ASP A 365 14.74 -9.59 -6.99
C ASP A 365 15.93 -8.66 -6.71
N ILE A 366 17.13 -9.23 -6.59
CA ILE A 366 18.38 -8.50 -6.39
C ILE A 366 19.43 -8.89 -7.42
N ILE A 367 20.37 -7.97 -7.67
CA ILE A 367 21.58 -8.23 -8.45
C ILE A 367 22.72 -7.41 -7.84
N THR A 368 23.85 -8.05 -7.55
CA THR A 368 25.01 -7.40 -6.94
C THR A 368 26.29 -8.21 -7.15
N THR A 369 27.44 -7.57 -6.95
CA THR A 369 28.75 -8.23 -6.81
C THR A 369 29.32 -8.10 -5.38
N LYS A 370 28.63 -7.38 -4.49
CA LYS A 370 29.04 -7.21 -3.09
C LYS A 370 28.50 -8.35 -2.24
N ALA A 371 29.36 -8.87 -1.37
CA ALA A 371 29.02 -9.98 -0.48
C ALA A 371 28.09 -9.57 0.67
N ASP A 372 28.17 -8.31 1.13
CA ASP A 372 27.39 -7.81 2.26
C ASP A 372 26.51 -6.63 1.84
N GLY A 373 25.28 -6.57 2.37
CA GLY A 373 24.40 -5.43 2.15
C GLY A 373 22.95 -5.64 2.60
N LEU A 374 22.38 -4.63 3.25
CA LEU A 374 21.00 -4.59 3.73
C LEU A 374 20.03 -4.27 2.59
N ILE A 375 19.24 -5.26 2.17
CA ILE A 375 18.31 -5.16 1.04
C ILE A 375 17.08 -4.35 1.46
N PHE A 376 16.46 -4.69 2.59
CA PHE A 376 15.39 -3.89 3.17
C PHE A 376 15.31 -4.02 4.70
N TYR A 377 14.70 -3.01 5.32
CA TYR A 377 14.41 -2.95 6.75
C TYR A 377 13.10 -2.19 6.99
N ASN A 378 12.19 -2.75 7.78
CA ASN A 378 11.04 -2.03 8.34
C ASN A 378 11.01 -2.25 9.85
N GLY A 379 11.02 -1.18 10.62
CA GLY A 379 11.03 -1.22 12.09
C GLY A 379 11.33 0.16 12.67
N PRO A 380 11.62 0.28 13.97
CA PRO A 380 11.89 1.55 14.63
C PRO A 380 12.98 2.37 13.94
N ILE A 381 12.69 3.64 13.66
CA ILE A 381 13.68 4.61 13.11
C ILE A 381 14.21 5.60 14.15
N VAL A 382 13.66 5.52 15.36
CA VAL A 382 14.08 6.23 16.57
C VAL A 382 14.37 5.21 17.66
N PRO A 383 15.32 5.48 18.58
CA PRO A 383 15.55 4.63 19.74
C PRO A 383 14.28 4.49 20.59
N PRO A 384 14.16 3.40 21.35
CA PRO A 384 13.09 3.24 22.33
C PRO A 384 13.21 4.30 23.44
N ASP A 385 12.09 4.86 23.83
CA ASP A 385 11.94 5.71 25.01
C ASP A 385 11.74 4.79 26.23
N ASP A 386 12.69 4.82 27.16
CA ASP A 386 12.63 4.00 28.39
C ASP A 386 11.38 4.28 29.23
N SER A 387 10.67 5.39 29.00
CA SER A 387 9.41 5.72 29.67
C SER A 387 8.15 5.19 28.99
N ASP A 388 8.27 4.67 27.77
CA ASP A 388 7.15 4.15 26.97
C ASP A 388 7.20 2.62 26.90
N GLU A 389 6.65 1.97 27.93
CA GLU A 389 6.55 0.49 28.00
C GLU A 389 5.74 -0.12 26.83
N GLN A 390 5.06 0.70 26.02
CA GLN A 390 4.26 0.28 24.87
C GLN A 390 4.95 0.51 23.52
N GLN A 391 6.23 0.92 23.51
CA GLN A 391 6.91 1.18 22.26
C GLN A 391 7.17 -0.11 21.49
N GLN A 392 6.55 -0.20 20.32
CA GLN A 392 6.67 -1.33 19.40
C GLN A 392 8.11 -1.52 18.92
N SER A 393 8.66 -2.70 19.19
CA SER A 393 10.02 -3.11 18.80
C SER A 393 10.03 -4.07 17.60
N ASP A 394 8.86 -4.35 17.03
CA ASP A 394 8.67 -5.21 15.87
C ASP A 394 9.55 -4.74 14.70
N PHE A 395 10.21 -5.68 14.04
CA PHE A 395 10.96 -5.37 12.84
C PHE A 395 11.09 -6.56 11.90
N ILE A 396 11.43 -6.25 10.65
CA ILE A 396 11.75 -7.20 9.62
C ILE A 396 12.92 -6.68 8.78
N ALA A 397 13.88 -7.55 8.46
CA ALA A 397 15.05 -7.20 7.67
C ALA A 397 15.51 -8.37 6.80
N LEU A 398 15.99 -8.05 5.59
CA LEU A 398 16.67 -8.97 4.70
C LEU A 398 18.02 -8.37 4.31
N GLU A 399 19.10 -9.13 4.45
CA GLU A 399 20.44 -8.73 4.07
C GLU A 399 21.23 -9.88 3.42
N LEU A 400 22.28 -9.53 2.69
CA LEU A 400 23.34 -10.47 2.32
C LEU A 400 24.45 -10.39 3.36
N GLU A 401 24.95 -11.56 3.77
CA GLU A 401 26.15 -11.70 4.58
C GLU A 401 27.05 -12.75 3.92
N GLN A 402 28.28 -12.36 3.57
CA GLN A 402 29.25 -13.21 2.85
C GLN A 402 28.69 -13.81 1.55
N GLY A 403 27.77 -13.11 0.90
CA GLY A 403 27.11 -13.52 -0.34
C GLY A 403 25.89 -14.42 -0.12
N TYR A 404 25.50 -14.72 1.12
CA TYR A 404 24.35 -15.57 1.44
C TYR A 404 23.22 -14.77 2.09
N PRO A 405 21.94 -15.12 1.82
CA PRO A 405 20.82 -14.39 2.38
C PRO A 405 20.63 -14.70 3.87
N ARG A 406 20.44 -13.63 4.64
CA ARG A 406 20.14 -13.63 6.07
C ARG A 406 18.86 -12.82 6.29
N PHE A 407 17.87 -13.44 6.91
CA PHE A 407 16.58 -12.83 7.19
C PHE A 407 16.33 -12.76 8.69
N LEU A 408 15.81 -11.62 9.15
CA LEU A 408 15.53 -11.33 10.55
C LEU A 408 14.08 -10.85 10.68
N ILE A 409 13.38 -11.35 11.69
CA ILE A 409 12.01 -10.91 12.01
C ILE A 409 11.76 -11.01 13.51
N ASP A 410 11.06 -10.04 14.07
CA ASP A 410 10.71 -9.98 15.48
C ASP A 410 9.30 -9.40 15.61
N TYR A 411 8.43 -10.09 16.35
CA TYR A 411 7.07 -9.62 16.70
C TYR A 411 7.04 -8.91 18.06
N GLY A 412 8.20 -8.70 18.69
CA GLY A 412 8.36 -8.14 20.04
C GLY A 412 8.68 -9.19 21.12
N SER A 413 8.60 -10.48 20.80
CA SER A 413 8.88 -11.60 21.71
C SER A 413 10.29 -12.20 21.56
N GLY A 414 11.08 -11.69 20.60
CA GLY A 414 12.44 -12.14 20.34
C GLY A 414 12.67 -12.40 18.85
N THR A 415 13.92 -12.22 18.43
CA THR A 415 14.27 -12.20 17.01
C THR A 415 14.51 -13.61 16.47
N LEU A 416 13.79 -13.97 15.41
CA LEU A 416 14.09 -15.13 14.59
C LEU A 416 15.11 -14.78 13.50
N GLU A 417 16.16 -15.60 13.37
CA GLU A 417 17.15 -15.53 12.29
C GLU A 417 17.02 -16.74 11.36
N LEU A 418 16.87 -16.50 10.05
CA LEU A 418 16.96 -17.52 9.01
C LEU A 418 18.17 -17.27 8.11
N ARG A 419 18.87 -18.35 7.76
CA ARG A 419 20.03 -18.35 6.87
C ARG A 419 19.90 -19.49 5.88
N ILE A 420 20.28 -19.25 4.63
CA ILE A 420 20.34 -20.29 3.60
C ILE A 420 21.75 -20.33 3.03
N GLN A 421 22.41 -21.48 3.16
CA GLN A 421 23.69 -21.74 2.51
C GLN A 421 23.43 -22.24 1.09
N THR A 422 23.28 -21.31 0.15
CA THR A 422 23.06 -21.63 -1.26
C THR A 422 24.27 -22.33 -1.87
N LYS A 423 24.04 -23.08 -2.96
CA LYS A 423 25.12 -23.77 -3.68
C LYS A 423 26.19 -22.80 -4.18
N ASN A 424 25.75 -21.64 -4.68
CA ASN A 424 26.59 -20.52 -5.08
C ASN A 424 26.17 -19.27 -4.29
N PRO A 425 27.09 -18.38 -3.93
CA PRO A 425 26.75 -17.06 -3.38
C PRO A 425 25.88 -16.24 -4.35
N LEU A 426 25.00 -15.39 -3.82
CA LEU A 426 24.07 -14.54 -4.59
C LEU A 426 24.69 -13.24 -5.11
N ASN A 427 25.99 -13.05 -4.89
CA ASN A 427 26.76 -11.90 -5.34
C ASN A 427 27.60 -12.21 -6.60
N ASP A 428 27.10 -13.09 -7.45
CA ASP A 428 27.73 -13.55 -8.68
C ASP A 428 27.50 -12.62 -9.89
N GLY A 429 26.71 -11.56 -9.71
CA GLY A 429 26.35 -10.64 -10.78
C GLY A 429 25.10 -11.05 -11.57
N ASP A 430 24.36 -12.07 -11.11
CA ASP A 430 23.08 -12.48 -11.69
C ASP A 430 21.87 -12.04 -10.87
N TRP A 431 20.70 -12.03 -11.52
CA TRP A 431 19.45 -11.72 -10.84
C TRP A 431 18.98 -12.91 -10.02
N HIS A 432 18.92 -12.72 -8.70
CA HIS A 432 18.36 -13.69 -7.76
C HIS A 432 17.04 -13.20 -7.19
N ARG A 433 16.10 -14.13 -6.99
CA ARG A 433 14.83 -13.87 -6.34
C ARG A 433 14.81 -14.48 -4.94
N ILE A 434 14.34 -13.71 -3.97
CA ILE A 434 14.15 -14.15 -2.59
C ILE A 434 12.67 -13.96 -2.24
N ASP A 435 12.03 -15.04 -1.84
CA ASP A 435 10.65 -15.08 -1.36
C ASP A 435 10.63 -15.35 0.15
N ILE A 436 9.89 -14.54 0.90
CA ILE A 436 9.75 -14.66 2.36
C ILE A 436 8.26 -14.76 2.66
N PHE A 437 7.87 -15.82 3.36
CA PHE A 437 6.51 -16.06 3.83
C PHE A 437 6.53 -16.05 5.36
N TRP A 438 5.57 -15.38 5.97
CA TRP A 438 5.37 -15.46 7.40
C TRP A 438 3.90 -15.50 7.76
N ASP A 439 3.60 -16.19 8.85
CA ASP A 439 2.34 -16.15 9.55
C ASP A 439 2.60 -16.04 11.07
N ALA A 440 1.57 -16.20 11.89
CA ALA A 440 1.68 -16.08 13.33
C ALA A 440 2.63 -17.11 13.99
N GLU A 441 2.94 -18.24 13.33
CA GLU A 441 3.81 -19.28 13.90
C GLU A 441 5.10 -19.46 13.09
N ARG A 442 5.01 -19.43 11.76
CA ARG A 442 6.05 -19.96 10.87
C ARG A 442 6.56 -18.89 9.92
N VAL A 443 7.85 -18.98 9.65
CA VAL A 443 8.55 -18.14 8.68
C VAL A 443 9.32 -19.04 7.74
N LYS A 444 9.21 -18.76 6.44
CA LYS A 444 9.87 -19.51 5.38
C LYS A 444 10.56 -18.55 4.42
N MET A 445 11.85 -18.76 4.17
CA MET A 445 12.62 -18.06 3.15
C MET A 445 12.95 -19.04 2.02
N VAL A 446 12.80 -18.63 0.76
CA VAL A 446 13.12 -19.42 -0.43
C VAL A 446 13.92 -18.58 -1.43
N VAL A 447 14.96 -19.16 -2.00
CA VAL A 447 15.83 -18.55 -3.02
C VAL A 447 15.60 -19.21 -4.37
N ASP A 448 15.44 -18.40 -5.41
CA ASP A 448 15.33 -18.80 -6.82
C ASP A 448 14.34 -19.93 -7.09
N HIS A 449 13.24 -19.98 -6.34
CA HIS A 449 12.23 -21.03 -6.41
C HIS A 449 12.81 -22.45 -6.32
N CYS A 450 13.89 -22.62 -5.55
CA CYS A 450 14.56 -23.90 -5.38
C CYS A 450 15.03 -24.58 -6.69
N LYS A 451 15.33 -23.81 -7.74
CA LYS A 451 15.86 -24.33 -9.01
C LYS A 451 17.15 -25.13 -8.87
N THR A 452 17.93 -24.89 -7.82
CA THR A 452 19.22 -25.54 -7.56
C THR A 452 19.10 -26.75 -6.62
N ALA A 453 17.88 -27.08 -6.16
CA ALA A 453 17.62 -28.24 -5.31
C ALA A 453 18.03 -29.54 -6.01
N VAL A 454 18.52 -30.50 -5.22
CA VAL A 454 18.86 -31.83 -5.72
C VAL A 454 17.63 -32.71 -5.59
N ILE A 455 17.22 -33.32 -6.70
CA ILE A 455 16.04 -34.19 -6.79
C ILE A 455 16.52 -35.60 -7.14
N SER A 456 16.19 -36.58 -6.30
CA SER A 456 16.47 -37.99 -6.55
C SER A 456 15.16 -38.78 -6.76
N GLU A 457 15.06 -39.46 -7.90
CA GLU A 457 13.98 -40.41 -8.18
C GLU A 457 14.49 -41.86 -7.97
N ALA A 458 13.68 -42.69 -7.33
CA ALA A 458 13.95 -44.13 -7.27
C ALA A 458 13.48 -44.81 -8.57
N ASP A 459 14.10 -45.96 -8.90
CA ASP A 459 13.83 -46.72 -10.14
C ASP A 459 12.37 -47.24 -10.27
N ASP A 460 11.57 -47.18 -9.20
CA ASP A 460 10.15 -47.55 -9.16
C ASP A 460 9.20 -46.40 -9.51
N GLY A 461 9.74 -45.21 -9.80
CA GLY A 461 8.96 -44.00 -10.09
C GLY A 461 8.41 -43.30 -8.84
N ASN A 462 8.77 -43.73 -7.62
CA ASN A 462 8.49 -42.98 -6.41
C ASN A 462 9.62 -41.97 -6.14
N LEU A 463 9.29 -40.73 -5.78
CA LEU A 463 10.27 -39.80 -5.24
C LEU A 463 10.73 -40.28 -3.87
N VAL A 464 12.04 -40.19 -3.60
CA VAL A 464 12.55 -40.48 -2.25
C VAL A 464 13.29 -39.29 -1.62
N GLU A 465 13.72 -38.26 -2.36
CA GLU A 465 14.28 -37.07 -1.69
C GLU A 465 14.23 -35.77 -2.54
N PHE A 466 13.58 -34.72 -2.01
CA PHE A 466 13.72 -33.33 -2.46
C PHE A 466 14.59 -32.59 -1.44
N VAL A 467 15.85 -32.34 -1.78
CA VAL A 467 16.81 -31.72 -0.87
C VAL A 467 16.74 -30.19 -1.00
N ASP A 468 15.97 -29.57 -0.10
CA ASP A 468 15.59 -28.15 -0.17
C ASP A 468 16.43 -27.22 0.73
N HIS A 469 17.22 -27.75 1.67
CA HIS A 469 17.98 -26.93 2.64
C HIS A 469 19.01 -25.97 2.01
N THR A 470 19.38 -26.17 0.73
CA THR A 470 20.27 -25.28 -0.03
C THR A 470 19.55 -24.11 -0.70
N CYS A 471 18.21 -24.08 -0.66
CA CYS A 471 17.40 -23.04 -1.27
C CYS A 471 16.24 -22.57 -0.38
N GLN A 472 15.98 -23.26 0.72
CA GLN A 472 14.88 -23.00 1.64
C GLN A 472 15.35 -23.06 3.09
N ALA A 473 14.84 -22.15 3.92
CA ALA A 473 14.95 -22.20 5.37
C ALA A 473 13.58 -21.93 6.00
N ILE A 474 13.26 -22.67 7.07
CA ILE A 474 12.03 -22.52 7.84
C ILE A 474 12.39 -22.34 9.31
N GLY A 475 11.69 -21.43 9.98
CA GLY A 475 11.78 -21.24 11.43
C GLY A 475 10.42 -20.95 12.04
N ARG A 476 10.40 -20.87 13.37
CA ARG A 476 9.22 -20.51 14.14
C ARG A 476 9.52 -19.28 14.98
N VAL A 477 8.56 -18.35 15.02
CA VAL A 477 8.68 -17.13 15.81
C VAL A 477 8.50 -17.47 17.29
N PRO A 478 9.21 -16.81 18.23
CA PRO A 478 9.00 -17.03 19.65
C PRO A 478 7.56 -16.78 20.08
N GLN A 479 7.01 -17.67 20.91
CA GLN A 479 5.64 -17.59 21.41
C GLN A 479 5.49 -16.30 22.23
N PHE A 480 4.51 -15.43 21.92
CA PHE A 480 3.78 -14.48 22.82
C PHE A 480 3.04 -13.41 22.01
N ASN A 481 3.69 -12.83 21.00
CA ASN A 481 3.08 -11.90 20.06
C ASN A 481 2.76 -12.63 18.75
N GLU A 482 1.66 -12.26 18.11
CA GLU A 482 1.10 -13.03 16.98
C GLU A 482 1.32 -12.35 15.63
N PHE A 483 1.51 -11.02 15.60
CA PHE A 483 1.56 -10.26 14.36
C PHE A 483 2.77 -9.34 14.29
N LEU A 484 3.19 -9.05 13.05
CA LEU A 484 4.22 -8.05 12.76
C LEU A 484 3.51 -6.71 12.53
N ASN A 485 3.55 -5.81 13.52
CA ASN A 485 2.88 -4.51 13.39
C ASN A 485 3.89 -3.39 13.16
N LEU A 486 3.83 -2.78 11.99
CA LEU A 486 4.81 -1.83 11.50
C LEU A 486 4.12 -0.52 11.09
N ASN A 487 4.44 0.58 11.77
CA ASN A 487 3.90 1.91 11.45
C ASN A 487 4.95 2.90 10.91
N THR A 488 6.19 2.45 10.77
CA THR A 488 7.33 3.27 10.31
C THR A 488 7.64 3.05 8.83
N PRO A 489 8.36 3.99 8.17
CA PRO A 489 8.76 3.83 6.77
C PRO A 489 9.55 2.53 6.51
N LEU A 490 9.14 1.80 5.47
CA LEU A 490 9.96 0.74 4.88
C LEU A 490 11.20 1.37 4.23
N GLN A 491 12.38 0.90 4.59
CA GLN A 491 13.66 1.38 4.09
C GLN A 491 14.29 0.34 3.18
N ILE A 492 14.53 0.69 1.91
CA ILE A 492 15.12 -0.22 0.91
C ILE A 492 16.54 0.26 0.56
N GLY A 493 17.46 -0.69 0.47
CA GLY A 493 18.88 -0.52 0.12
C GLY A 493 19.80 -0.13 1.29
N GLY A 494 19.24 0.28 2.42
CA GLY A 494 19.97 0.71 3.60
C GLY A 494 19.05 1.43 4.57
N VAL A 495 19.61 2.02 5.62
CA VAL A 495 18.86 2.76 6.65
C VAL A 495 19.23 4.24 6.64
N PHE A 496 18.25 5.09 7.01
CA PHE A 496 18.40 6.55 7.11
C PHE A 496 19.53 6.96 8.05
N ARG A 497 19.64 6.30 9.20
CA ARG A 497 20.67 6.57 10.21
C ARG A 497 21.91 5.71 9.92
N GLU A 498 23.00 6.36 9.49
CA GLU A 498 24.30 5.70 9.22
C GLU A 498 24.87 4.93 10.43
N LYS A 499 24.45 5.30 11.65
CA LYS A 499 24.72 4.57 12.90
C LYS A 499 23.42 4.45 13.69
N PHE A 500 22.48 3.65 13.19
CA PHE A 500 21.41 3.16 14.04
C PHE A 500 22.01 2.10 14.95
N ASP A 501 22.17 2.42 16.24
CA ASP A 501 22.64 1.43 17.20
C ASP A 501 21.47 0.50 17.56
N TYR A 502 21.41 -0.63 16.88
CA TYR A 502 20.37 -1.64 17.11
C TYR A 502 20.40 -2.21 18.53
N THR A 503 21.49 -2.02 19.29
CA THR A 503 21.59 -2.52 20.67
C THR A 503 20.59 -1.89 21.62
N TYR A 504 20.08 -0.68 21.31
CA TYR A 504 19.05 -0.04 22.13
C TYR A 504 17.76 -0.86 22.19
N ASN A 505 17.43 -1.61 21.14
CA ASN A 505 16.23 -2.44 21.08
C ASN A 505 16.40 -3.81 21.77
N ARG A 506 17.62 -4.15 22.23
CA ARG A 506 17.95 -5.42 22.92
C ARG A 506 17.57 -6.69 22.14
N TRP A 507 17.54 -6.61 20.81
CA TRP A 507 17.29 -7.77 19.94
C TRP A 507 18.41 -8.80 20.05
N GLN A 508 18.04 -10.08 20.00
CA GLN A 508 19.01 -11.19 20.02
C GLN A 508 19.90 -11.18 18.76
N TYR A 509 19.27 -10.90 17.62
CA TYR A 509 19.93 -10.77 16.33
C TYR A 509 19.55 -9.42 15.74
N MET A 510 20.52 -8.72 15.17
CA MET A 510 20.32 -7.38 14.61
C MET A 510 20.90 -7.28 13.19
N PRO A 511 20.38 -6.36 12.35
CA PRO A 511 20.95 -6.10 11.04
C PRO A 511 22.42 -5.65 11.14
N MET A 512 23.25 -6.00 10.17
CA MET A 512 24.66 -5.60 10.15
C MET A 512 24.85 -4.09 9.94
N GLY A 513 23.85 -3.42 9.38
CA GLY A 513 23.90 -1.97 9.09
C GLY A 513 24.78 -1.59 7.91
N VAL A 514 25.27 -2.56 7.13
CA VAL A 514 25.99 -2.33 5.86
C VAL A 514 24.97 -2.04 4.77
N GLY A 515 25.07 -0.92 4.07
CA GLY A 515 24.13 -0.59 2.98
C GLY A 515 24.38 -1.44 1.73
N PHE A 516 23.32 -1.71 1.00
CA PHE A 516 23.34 -2.52 -0.23
C PHE A 516 23.85 -1.71 -1.42
N GLU A 517 24.74 -2.32 -2.20
CA GLU A 517 25.22 -1.82 -3.48
C GLU A 517 24.79 -2.80 -4.57
N GLY A 518 24.07 -2.32 -5.59
CA GLY A 518 23.47 -3.16 -6.62
C GLY A 518 22.11 -2.63 -7.06
N CYS A 519 21.28 -3.49 -7.62
CA CYS A 519 19.91 -3.15 -7.99
C CYS A 519 18.89 -4.05 -7.31
N ILE A 520 17.76 -3.45 -6.94
CA ILE A 520 16.60 -4.14 -6.39
C ILE A 520 15.45 -3.92 -7.37
N ARG A 521 14.72 -4.98 -7.72
CA ARG A 521 13.52 -4.88 -8.55
C ARG A 521 12.39 -5.78 -8.07
N ASN A 522 11.20 -5.53 -8.62
CA ASN A 522 10.00 -6.34 -8.41
C ASN A 522 9.67 -6.59 -6.93
N PHE A 523 9.90 -5.58 -6.06
CA PHE A 523 9.55 -5.66 -4.65
C PHE A 523 8.03 -5.72 -4.51
N LYS A 524 7.50 -6.92 -4.22
CA LYS A 524 6.07 -7.16 -4.01
C LYS A 524 5.82 -7.55 -2.56
N HIS A 525 4.75 -7.04 -1.97
CA HIS A 525 4.22 -7.46 -0.68
C HIS A 525 2.77 -7.88 -0.85
N ASN A 526 2.43 -9.11 -0.48
CA ASN A 526 1.09 -9.68 -0.59
C ASN A 526 0.48 -9.52 -2.00
N GLY A 527 1.30 -9.69 -3.04
CA GLY A 527 0.87 -9.54 -4.43
C GLY A 527 0.73 -8.09 -4.92
N ILE A 528 0.99 -7.09 -4.06
CA ILE A 528 1.01 -5.66 -4.41
C ILE A 528 2.43 -5.21 -4.73
N LEU A 529 2.62 -4.56 -5.88
CA LEU A 529 3.93 -4.14 -6.39
C LEU A 529 4.24 -2.69 -5.99
N TYR A 530 5.36 -2.49 -5.30
CA TYR A 530 5.82 -1.16 -4.91
C TYR A 530 6.34 -0.36 -6.10
N ASP A 531 6.03 0.93 -6.13
CA ASP A 531 6.57 1.88 -7.10
C ASP A 531 7.89 2.47 -6.61
N LEU A 532 9.01 2.01 -7.18
CA LEU A 532 10.36 2.39 -6.77
C LEU A 532 10.86 3.71 -7.42
N SER A 533 10.00 4.45 -8.13
CA SER A 533 10.39 5.70 -8.82
C SER A 533 10.60 6.85 -7.85
N HIS A 534 9.59 7.11 -7.03
CA HIS A 534 9.47 8.31 -6.20
C HIS A 534 9.35 7.91 -4.72
N PRO A 535 10.44 7.53 -4.04
CA PRO A 535 10.40 7.32 -2.60
C PRO A 535 9.99 8.62 -1.87
N GLY A 536 9.47 8.51 -0.66
CA GLY A 536 9.15 9.70 0.15
C GLY A 536 10.41 10.49 0.53
N LEU A 537 11.49 9.79 0.82
CA LEU A 537 12.80 10.39 1.06
C LEU A 537 13.88 9.40 0.60
N SER A 538 15.01 9.89 0.11
CA SER A 538 16.10 9.00 -0.32
C SER A 538 17.46 9.70 -0.37
N LYS A 539 18.54 8.91 -0.30
CA LYS A 539 19.93 9.34 -0.44
C LYS A 539 20.69 8.34 -1.32
N SER A 540 21.58 8.81 -2.21
CA SER A 540 22.50 7.99 -3.01
C SER A 540 21.86 6.80 -3.75
N THR A 541 20.70 7.02 -4.38
CA THR A 541 19.95 5.99 -5.12
C THR A 541 19.23 6.60 -6.32
N MET A 542 19.00 5.82 -7.38
CA MET A 542 18.35 6.29 -8.62
C MET A 542 17.38 5.23 -9.18
N PRO A 543 16.25 5.64 -9.79
CA PRO A 543 15.37 4.73 -10.51
C PRO A 543 16.12 4.08 -11.70
N GLY A 544 15.73 2.86 -12.07
CA GLY A 544 16.50 2.09 -13.04
C GLY A 544 17.64 1.30 -12.39
N CYS A 545 18.27 0.43 -13.18
CA CYS A 545 19.47 -0.28 -12.76
C CYS A 545 20.67 0.18 -13.58
N LEU A 546 21.52 1.02 -12.98
CA LEU A 546 22.70 1.58 -13.64
C LEU A 546 23.62 0.48 -14.20
N TYR A 547 23.84 -0.57 -13.41
CA TYR A 547 24.78 -1.65 -13.74
C TYR A 547 24.35 -2.46 -14.97
N THR A 548 23.07 -2.80 -15.11
CA THR A 548 22.57 -3.52 -16.29
C THR A 548 22.34 -2.58 -17.48
N GLN A 549 22.07 -1.30 -17.20
CA GLN A 549 21.83 -0.30 -18.24
C GLN A 549 23.10 -0.04 -19.07
N GLU A 550 24.28 -0.01 -18.45
CA GLU A 550 25.55 0.10 -19.17
C GLU A 550 25.73 -1.04 -20.19
N VAL A 551 25.43 -2.28 -19.80
CA VAL A 551 25.50 -3.45 -20.70
C VAL A 551 24.48 -3.34 -21.85
N CYS A 552 23.26 -2.89 -21.52
CA CYS A 552 22.20 -2.65 -22.51
C CYS A 552 22.56 -1.56 -23.53
N ASP A 553 23.14 -0.44 -23.05
CA ASP A 553 23.47 0.73 -23.87
C ASP A 553 24.70 0.47 -24.76
N LEU A 554 25.68 -0.27 -24.24
CA LEU A 554 26.92 -0.60 -24.96
C LEU A 554 26.73 -1.67 -26.03
N ASN A 555 25.69 -2.50 -25.95
CA ASN A 555 25.43 -3.56 -26.92
C ASN A 555 24.57 -3.04 -28.10
N PRO A 556 25.14 -2.75 -29.29
CA PRO A 556 24.40 -2.14 -30.39
C PRO A 556 23.31 -3.03 -30.98
N GLN A 557 23.39 -4.35 -30.72
CA GLN A 557 22.38 -5.32 -31.13
C GLN A 557 21.14 -5.20 -30.23
N VAL A 558 21.31 -5.01 -28.91
CA VAL A 558 20.22 -5.03 -27.92
C VAL A 558 19.72 -3.62 -27.56
N ALA A 559 20.54 -2.59 -27.78
CA ALA A 559 20.15 -1.18 -27.66
C ALA A 559 18.93 -0.80 -28.53
N LYS A 560 18.59 -1.65 -29.51
CA LYS A 560 17.41 -1.56 -30.36
C LYS A 560 16.34 -2.60 -30.04
N CYS A 561 16.03 -2.91 -28.79
CA CYS A 561 14.76 -3.60 -28.46
C CYS A 561 13.49 -2.87 -28.98
N MET A 562 13.66 -1.77 -29.73
CA MET A 562 12.69 -0.91 -30.38
C MET A 562 11.69 -0.36 -29.36
N GLU A 563 10.58 0.22 -29.81
CA GLU A 563 9.53 0.74 -28.91
C GLU A 563 8.66 -0.39 -28.31
N HIS A 564 8.97 -1.66 -28.61
CA HIS A 564 8.10 -2.81 -28.34
C HIS A 564 8.75 -3.87 -27.43
N GLY A 565 9.84 -3.54 -26.76
CA GLY A 565 10.48 -4.41 -25.78
C GLY A 565 11.32 -3.64 -24.78
N LYS A 566 11.78 -4.36 -23.76
CA LYS A 566 12.67 -3.86 -22.73
C LYS A 566 13.99 -4.62 -22.77
N CYS A 567 15.11 -3.91 -22.70
CA CYS A 567 16.39 -4.57 -22.48
C CYS A 567 16.48 -5.08 -21.04
N VAL A 568 16.75 -6.37 -20.88
CA VAL A 568 16.98 -7.02 -19.59
C VAL A 568 18.31 -7.77 -19.65
N GLY A 569 19.11 -7.66 -18.60
CA GLY A 569 20.44 -8.23 -18.57
C GLY A 569 20.96 -8.39 -17.15
N ASN A 570 22.15 -8.96 -17.06
CA ASN A 570 22.96 -9.05 -15.86
C ASN A 570 24.21 -8.15 -16.05
N TYR A 571 25.30 -8.42 -15.34
CA TYR A 571 26.56 -7.66 -15.50
C TYR A 571 27.33 -7.98 -16.79
N ASP A 572 27.05 -9.10 -17.47
CA ASP A 572 27.84 -9.61 -18.60
C ASP A 572 27.05 -9.67 -19.93
N GLU A 573 25.75 -9.95 -19.86
CA GLU A 573 24.87 -10.24 -20.98
C GLU A 573 23.58 -9.43 -20.93
N ALA A 574 23.04 -9.11 -22.11
CA ALA A 574 21.78 -8.43 -22.27
C ALA A 574 20.93 -9.07 -23.38
N LYS A 575 19.60 -9.08 -23.20
CA LYS A 575 18.62 -9.57 -24.16
C LYS A 575 17.38 -8.68 -24.18
N CYS A 576 16.61 -8.76 -25.26
CA CYS A 576 15.32 -8.08 -25.36
C CYS A 576 14.19 -8.97 -24.80
N GLU A 577 13.43 -8.42 -23.86
CA GLU A 577 12.14 -8.95 -23.44
C GLU A 577 11.02 -8.22 -24.20
N CYS A 578 10.36 -8.92 -25.12
CA CYS A 578 9.36 -8.31 -25.98
C CYS A 578 8.01 -8.18 -25.30
N ASN A 579 7.39 -7.00 -25.48
CA ASN A 579 6.04 -6.73 -25.02
C ASN A 579 5.04 -7.75 -25.61
N PRO A 580 3.98 -8.11 -24.89
CA PRO A 580 2.97 -9.02 -25.41
C PRO A 580 2.40 -8.55 -26.75
N GLY A 581 2.41 -9.43 -27.75
CA GLY A 581 2.02 -9.08 -29.13
C GLY A 581 3.18 -8.78 -30.08
N TRP A 582 4.42 -8.83 -29.59
CA TRP A 582 5.63 -8.58 -30.36
C TRP A 582 6.66 -9.68 -30.11
N SER A 583 7.42 -10.04 -31.14
CA SER A 583 8.35 -11.16 -31.14
C SER A 583 9.62 -10.87 -31.94
N GLY A 584 10.51 -11.87 -32.01
CA GLY A 584 11.82 -11.77 -32.65
C GLY A 584 12.91 -11.30 -31.68
N THR A 585 14.16 -11.43 -32.09
CA THR A 585 15.35 -11.13 -31.26
C THR A 585 15.39 -9.69 -30.73
N TYR A 586 14.79 -8.76 -31.48
CA TYR A 586 14.77 -7.32 -31.17
C TYR A 586 13.35 -6.74 -31.07
N CYS A 587 12.34 -7.61 -30.90
CA CYS A 587 10.94 -7.21 -30.71
C CYS A 587 10.35 -6.40 -31.88
N SER A 588 10.83 -6.62 -33.10
CA SER A 588 10.42 -5.89 -34.30
C SER A 588 9.27 -6.54 -35.08
N LEU A 589 8.90 -7.79 -34.74
CA LEU A 589 7.91 -8.56 -35.48
C LEU A 589 6.59 -8.62 -34.70
N PRO A 590 5.48 -8.03 -35.20
CA PRO A 590 4.19 -8.18 -34.56
C PRO A 590 3.72 -9.63 -34.66
N THR A 591 3.12 -10.15 -33.60
CA THR A 591 2.47 -11.47 -33.63
C THR A 591 1.13 -11.37 -34.35
N THR A 592 0.66 -12.51 -34.86
CA THR A 592 -0.60 -12.58 -35.62
C THR A 592 -1.60 -13.44 -34.85
N PRO A 593 -2.77 -12.87 -34.47
CA PRO A 593 -3.76 -13.60 -33.69
C PRO A 593 -4.49 -14.64 -34.55
N THR A 594 -4.78 -15.78 -33.94
CA THR A 594 -5.54 -16.88 -34.54
C THR A 594 -6.93 -17.00 -33.94
N THR A 595 -7.93 -17.15 -34.80
CA THR A 595 -9.33 -17.36 -34.41
C THR A 595 -9.66 -18.85 -34.36
N PHE A 596 -10.21 -19.31 -33.24
CA PHE A 596 -10.68 -20.66 -33.03
C PHE A 596 -12.18 -20.73 -33.33
N LYS A 597 -12.57 -21.57 -34.29
CA LYS A 597 -13.98 -21.86 -34.57
C LYS A 597 -14.44 -23.04 -33.70
N THR A 598 -15.71 -23.38 -33.77
CA THR A 598 -16.25 -24.63 -33.21
C THR A 598 -15.42 -25.82 -33.69
N HIS A 599 -15.04 -26.71 -32.78
CA HIS A 599 -14.24 -27.91 -33.01
C HIS A 599 -12.88 -27.61 -33.68
N SER A 600 -12.23 -26.50 -33.35
CA SER A 600 -10.90 -26.16 -33.86
C SER A 600 -9.84 -26.33 -32.79
N TYR A 601 -8.70 -26.93 -33.15
CA TYR A 601 -7.53 -27.01 -32.27
C TYR A 601 -6.24 -26.83 -33.06
N VAL A 602 -5.17 -26.45 -32.35
CA VAL A 602 -3.81 -26.42 -32.87
C VAL A 602 -2.97 -27.40 -32.08
N LYS A 603 -2.29 -28.31 -32.78
CA LYS A 603 -1.33 -29.25 -32.22
C LYS A 603 0.09 -28.81 -32.57
N TYR A 604 1.01 -28.93 -31.61
CA TYR A 604 2.41 -28.53 -31.78
C TYR A 604 3.37 -29.71 -31.69
N ALA A 605 4.36 -29.72 -32.59
CA ALA A 605 5.56 -30.54 -32.47
C ALA A 605 6.74 -29.61 -32.12
N LEU A 606 7.27 -29.71 -30.91
CA LEU A 606 8.37 -28.88 -30.41
C LEU A 606 9.72 -29.38 -30.93
N SER A 607 10.61 -28.44 -31.23
CA SER A 607 12.01 -28.68 -31.62
C SER A 607 12.97 -28.68 -30.42
N PHE A 608 12.45 -28.55 -29.21
CA PHE A 608 13.22 -28.55 -27.95
C PHE A 608 12.53 -29.42 -26.91
N GLU A 609 13.26 -29.73 -25.84
CA GLU A 609 12.74 -30.45 -24.68
C GLU A 609 12.43 -29.43 -23.57
N PRO A 610 11.16 -29.33 -23.11
CA PRO A 610 10.81 -28.49 -21.97
C PRO A 610 11.54 -28.94 -20.70
N ASP A 611 11.83 -28.00 -19.82
CA ASP A 611 12.46 -28.32 -18.54
C ASP A 611 11.45 -29.04 -17.62
N LYS A 612 11.88 -30.12 -16.96
CA LYS A 612 10.98 -30.93 -16.14
C LYS A 612 10.60 -30.25 -14.83
N PHE A 613 11.48 -29.43 -14.26
CA PHE A 613 11.22 -28.77 -12.99
C PHE A 613 10.56 -27.40 -13.20
N THR A 614 10.95 -26.69 -14.25
CA THR A 614 10.50 -25.33 -14.55
C THR A 614 9.64 -25.30 -15.79
N THR A 615 8.52 -24.59 -15.74
CA THR A 615 7.67 -24.41 -16.91
C THR A 615 7.17 -22.98 -16.97
N GLN A 616 7.42 -22.29 -18.07
CA GLN A 616 6.91 -20.92 -18.27
C GLN A 616 5.97 -20.88 -19.47
N ILE A 617 4.73 -20.46 -19.26
CA ILE A 617 3.74 -20.32 -20.32
C ILE A 617 3.30 -18.86 -20.37
N GLN A 618 3.40 -18.24 -21.54
CA GLN A 618 2.80 -16.95 -21.82
C GLN A 618 1.87 -17.08 -23.02
N LEU A 619 0.69 -16.48 -22.95
CA LEU A 619 -0.17 -16.32 -24.13
C LEU A 619 -1.08 -15.11 -23.97
N ARG A 620 -1.63 -14.65 -25.09
CA ARG A 620 -2.66 -13.62 -25.13
C ARG A 620 -3.95 -14.22 -25.62
N PHE A 621 -5.06 -13.84 -25.02
CA PHE A 621 -6.36 -14.33 -25.43
C PHE A 621 -7.41 -13.22 -25.35
N ARG A 622 -8.50 -13.41 -26.09
CA ARG A 622 -9.74 -12.64 -25.93
C ARG A 622 -10.92 -13.53 -26.21
N THR A 623 -11.97 -13.39 -25.41
CA THR A 623 -13.17 -14.21 -25.53
C THR A 623 -14.39 -13.51 -24.94
N ARG A 624 -15.58 -14.00 -25.29
CA ARG A 624 -16.85 -13.73 -24.62
C ARG A 624 -17.50 -15.02 -24.10
N GLU A 625 -16.81 -16.14 -24.26
CA GLU A 625 -17.25 -17.44 -23.76
C GLU A 625 -16.81 -17.56 -22.29
N THR A 626 -17.64 -18.22 -21.50
CA THR A 626 -17.39 -18.40 -20.06
C THR A 626 -16.65 -19.69 -19.75
N PHE A 627 -16.37 -20.52 -20.75
CA PHE A 627 -15.65 -21.79 -20.60
C PHE A 627 -14.74 -22.07 -21.82
N GLY A 628 -13.71 -22.90 -21.63
CA GLY A 628 -12.89 -23.42 -22.71
C GLY A 628 -11.42 -23.61 -22.32
N GLU A 629 -10.74 -24.58 -22.93
CA GLU A 629 -9.31 -24.87 -22.72
C GLU A 629 -8.47 -24.05 -23.71
N LEU A 630 -7.61 -23.18 -23.16
CA LEU A 630 -6.77 -22.28 -23.95
C LEU A 630 -5.52 -23.00 -24.44
N PHE A 631 -4.82 -23.68 -23.53
CA PHE A 631 -3.53 -24.30 -23.80
C PHE A 631 -3.26 -25.47 -22.87
N ARG A 632 -2.65 -26.53 -23.40
CA ARG A 632 -2.33 -27.75 -22.67
C ARG A 632 -0.96 -28.27 -23.04
N ILE A 633 -0.24 -28.72 -22.02
CA ILE A 633 0.96 -29.56 -22.13
C ILE A 633 0.69 -30.86 -21.37
N SER A 634 1.14 -31.99 -21.90
CA SER A 634 1.00 -33.29 -21.23
C SER A 634 2.10 -34.27 -21.64
N ASP A 635 2.28 -35.31 -20.83
CA ASP A 635 3.08 -36.47 -21.20
C ASP A 635 2.35 -37.36 -22.23
N GLN A 636 3.03 -38.42 -22.67
CA GLN A 636 2.53 -39.40 -23.63
C GLN A 636 1.30 -40.18 -23.14
N HIS A 637 1.13 -40.34 -21.82
CA HIS A 637 0.01 -41.07 -21.21
C HIS A 637 -1.09 -40.15 -20.68
N MET A 638 -0.93 -38.82 -20.82
CA MET A 638 -1.85 -37.80 -20.31
C MET A 638 -2.12 -37.88 -18.80
N ARG A 639 -1.15 -38.38 -18.02
CA ARG A 639 -1.21 -38.43 -16.56
C ARG A 639 -0.58 -37.20 -15.95
N GLU A 640 0.56 -36.81 -16.50
CA GLU A 640 1.26 -35.57 -16.19
C GLU A 640 0.77 -34.50 -17.16
N TYR A 641 0.28 -33.37 -16.66
CA TYR A 641 -0.23 -32.30 -17.51
C TYR A 641 -0.21 -30.94 -16.83
N GLY A 642 -0.29 -29.90 -17.66
CA GLY A 642 -0.62 -28.53 -17.25
C GLY A 642 -1.63 -27.95 -18.23
N ILE A 643 -2.78 -27.51 -17.72
CA ILE A 643 -3.93 -27.05 -18.50
C ILE A 643 -4.30 -25.64 -18.06
N ILE A 644 -4.41 -24.74 -19.04
CA ILE A 644 -4.94 -23.39 -18.87
C ILE A 644 -6.37 -23.40 -19.41
N GLU A 645 -7.34 -23.09 -18.57
CA GLU A 645 -8.75 -23.12 -18.94
C GLU A 645 -9.55 -21.97 -18.32
N LEU A 646 -10.71 -21.72 -18.92
CA LEU A 646 -11.74 -20.85 -18.37
C LEU A 646 -12.85 -21.69 -17.76
N ARG A 647 -13.28 -21.31 -16.56
CA ARG A 647 -14.49 -21.84 -15.90
C ARG A 647 -15.26 -20.66 -15.32
N GLU A 648 -16.54 -20.55 -15.67
CA GLU A 648 -17.40 -19.44 -15.23
C GLU A 648 -16.78 -18.05 -15.48
N ALA A 649 -16.17 -17.87 -16.66
CA ALA A 649 -15.44 -16.66 -17.07
C ALA A 649 -14.18 -16.32 -16.23
N LYS A 650 -13.71 -17.24 -15.39
CA LYS A 650 -12.51 -17.08 -14.56
C LYS A 650 -11.37 -17.94 -15.07
N LEU A 651 -10.15 -17.43 -14.88
CA LEU A 651 -8.94 -18.10 -15.35
C LEU A 651 -8.44 -19.13 -14.33
N LEU A 652 -8.12 -20.32 -14.84
CA LEU A 652 -7.66 -21.47 -14.07
C LEU A 652 -6.38 -22.05 -14.69
N PHE A 653 -5.40 -22.38 -13.84
CA PHE A 653 -4.29 -23.25 -14.19
C PHE A 653 -4.30 -24.49 -13.32
N ARG A 654 -4.43 -25.66 -13.97
CA ARG A 654 -4.56 -26.95 -13.30
C ARG A 654 -3.50 -27.90 -13.83
N TYR A 655 -2.78 -28.58 -12.93
CA TYR A 655 -1.65 -29.41 -13.32
C TYR A 655 -1.50 -30.64 -12.43
N SER A 656 -0.93 -31.70 -12.99
CA SER A 656 -0.59 -32.93 -12.25
C SER A 656 0.83 -33.35 -12.59
N LEU A 657 1.55 -33.80 -11.57
CA LEU A 657 2.98 -34.14 -11.62
C LEU A 657 3.25 -35.64 -11.38
N ASN A 658 2.20 -36.46 -11.23
CA ASN A 658 2.32 -37.87 -10.87
C ASN A 658 1.62 -38.79 -11.90
N SER A 659 2.15 -40.00 -12.02
CA SER A 659 1.62 -41.10 -12.84
C SER A 659 0.75 -42.11 -12.06
N GLY A 660 0.68 -42.02 -10.71
CA GLY A 660 0.08 -43.01 -9.82
C GLY A 660 -1.27 -42.64 -9.17
N GLN A 661 -1.26 -41.80 -8.14
CA GLN A 661 -2.48 -41.23 -7.52
C GLN A 661 -2.63 -39.77 -7.95
N VAL A 662 -3.87 -39.34 -8.23
CA VAL A 662 -4.19 -38.01 -8.79
C VAL A 662 -3.91 -36.94 -7.74
N GLU A 663 -2.65 -36.53 -7.61
CA GLU A 663 -2.27 -35.28 -6.98
C GLU A 663 -2.40 -34.19 -8.05
N GLU A 664 -3.57 -33.55 -8.04
CA GLU A 664 -3.91 -32.45 -8.92
C GLU A 664 -3.79 -31.15 -8.15
N HIS A 665 -3.03 -30.22 -8.71
CA HIS A 665 -2.84 -28.89 -8.18
C HIS A 665 -3.62 -27.88 -9.02
N GLU A 666 -4.06 -26.81 -8.38
CA GLU A 666 -4.87 -25.77 -9.00
C GLU A 666 -4.46 -24.39 -8.48
N VAL A 667 -4.31 -23.43 -9.40
CA VAL A 667 -4.17 -22.00 -9.11
C VAL A 667 -5.20 -21.25 -9.94
N SER A 668 -6.06 -20.46 -9.30
CA SER A 668 -7.18 -19.77 -9.94
C SER A 668 -7.25 -18.28 -9.59
N LEU A 669 -7.73 -17.46 -10.54
CA LEU A 669 -8.04 -16.06 -10.29
C LEU A 669 -9.54 -15.91 -10.03
N THR A 670 -9.93 -15.92 -8.76
CA THR A 670 -11.34 -16.00 -8.36
C THR A 670 -12.10 -14.67 -8.42
N ALA A 671 -11.36 -13.55 -8.44
CA ALA A 671 -11.90 -12.19 -8.32
C ALA A 671 -12.04 -11.43 -9.65
N VAL A 672 -11.61 -12.02 -10.77
CA VAL A 672 -11.57 -11.35 -12.09
C VAL A 672 -12.24 -12.20 -13.15
N GLU A 673 -13.19 -11.59 -13.86
CA GLU A 673 -13.81 -12.17 -15.06
C GLU A 673 -13.08 -11.69 -16.32
N VAL A 674 -12.85 -12.60 -17.28
CA VAL A 674 -12.04 -12.35 -18.49
C VAL A 674 -12.81 -12.55 -19.80
N ASP A 675 -14.14 -12.62 -19.74
CA ASP A 675 -15.08 -12.74 -20.87
C ASP A 675 -15.50 -11.38 -21.48
N ASP A 676 -14.72 -10.32 -21.23
CA ASP A 676 -15.06 -8.94 -21.60
C ASP A 676 -14.80 -8.61 -23.09
N GLY A 677 -14.27 -9.59 -23.85
CA GLY A 677 -13.91 -9.45 -25.26
C GLY A 677 -12.63 -8.65 -25.53
N GLN A 678 -11.93 -8.19 -24.49
CA GLN A 678 -10.64 -7.49 -24.60
C GLN A 678 -9.48 -8.49 -24.62
N TRP A 679 -8.31 -8.00 -25.03
CA TRP A 679 -7.08 -8.78 -24.97
C TRP A 679 -6.54 -8.82 -23.53
N HIS A 680 -6.38 -10.03 -23.05
CA HIS A 680 -5.73 -10.35 -21.79
C HIS A 680 -4.40 -11.06 -22.05
N VAL A 681 -3.41 -10.83 -21.20
CA VAL A 681 -2.11 -11.52 -21.20
C VAL A 681 -2.04 -12.44 -19.99
N ILE A 682 -1.78 -13.73 -20.20
CA ILE A 682 -1.57 -14.70 -19.12
C ILE A 682 -0.09 -15.01 -19.07
N LYS A 683 0.47 -15.07 -17.86
CA LYS A 683 1.79 -15.61 -17.59
C LYS A 683 1.69 -16.62 -16.43
N ILE A 684 2.12 -17.84 -16.70
CA ILE A 684 2.21 -18.92 -15.72
C ILE A 684 3.66 -19.32 -15.57
N GLN A 685 4.09 -19.49 -14.32
CA GLN A 685 5.42 -19.97 -13.99
C GLN A 685 5.28 -21.10 -12.97
N ARG A 686 5.71 -22.29 -13.33
CA ARG A 686 5.76 -23.45 -12.45
C ARG A 686 7.21 -23.78 -12.09
N TYR A 687 7.44 -24.08 -10.82
CA TYR A 687 8.71 -24.56 -10.26
C TYR A 687 8.40 -25.74 -9.35
N GLY A 688 8.57 -26.96 -9.84
CA GLY A 688 8.11 -28.13 -9.10
C GLY A 688 6.58 -28.15 -8.95
N SER A 689 6.13 -28.41 -7.73
CA SER A 689 4.72 -28.32 -7.33
C SER A 689 4.26 -26.91 -6.98
N ALA A 690 5.14 -25.89 -7.02
CA ALA A 690 4.78 -24.49 -6.87
C ALA A 690 4.41 -23.86 -8.23
N ALA A 691 3.39 -23.01 -8.25
CA ALA A 691 2.96 -22.31 -9.47
C ALA A 691 2.52 -20.86 -9.18
N ILE A 692 2.78 -19.97 -10.13
CA ILE A 692 2.39 -18.56 -10.11
C ILE A 692 1.53 -18.30 -11.34
N LEU A 693 0.40 -17.61 -11.15
CA LEU A 693 -0.54 -17.21 -12.18
C LEU A 693 -0.70 -15.68 -12.17
N GLU A 694 -0.30 -15.04 -13.27
CA GLU A 694 -0.41 -13.60 -13.47
C GLU A 694 -1.30 -13.30 -14.68
N LEU A 695 -2.26 -12.39 -14.50
CA LEU A 695 -3.09 -11.82 -15.56
C LEU A 695 -2.73 -10.35 -15.76
N ASP A 696 -2.53 -9.93 -17.01
CA ASP A 696 -2.24 -8.54 -17.39
C ASP A 696 -1.10 -7.86 -16.60
N GLY A 697 -0.07 -8.63 -16.25
CA GLY A 697 1.09 -8.17 -15.46
C GLY A 697 0.98 -8.39 -13.94
N GLY A 698 -0.12 -8.97 -13.47
CA GLY A 698 -0.29 -9.60 -12.16
C GLY A 698 0.07 -8.78 -10.93
N GLU A 699 -0.90 -8.01 -10.44
CA GLU A 699 -0.92 -7.39 -9.11
C GLU A 699 -2.32 -7.57 -8.53
N GLY A 700 -2.42 -7.76 -7.23
CA GLY A 700 -3.71 -7.79 -6.56
C GLY A 700 -4.61 -8.94 -7.05
N ALA A 701 -5.84 -8.63 -7.46
CA ALA A 701 -6.85 -9.60 -7.95
C ALA A 701 -6.42 -10.37 -9.21
N ASN A 702 -5.43 -9.84 -9.93
CA ASN A 702 -4.88 -10.43 -11.14
C ASN A 702 -3.66 -11.33 -10.86
N PHE A 703 -3.37 -11.63 -9.59
CA PHE A 703 -2.21 -12.42 -9.16
C PHE A 703 -2.66 -13.50 -8.17
N ASN A 704 -2.22 -14.73 -8.39
CA ASN A 704 -2.34 -15.79 -7.39
C ASN A 704 -1.16 -16.77 -7.51
N GLN A 705 -0.87 -17.50 -6.44
CA GLN A 705 0.23 -18.45 -6.40
C GLN A 705 -0.04 -19.61 -5.43
N SER A 706 0.51 -20.77 -5.74
CA SER A 706 0.76 -21.88 -4.83
C SER A 706 2.26 -22.00 -4.61
N PHE A 707 2.70 -22.04 -3.35
CA PHE A 707 4.13 -22.06 -3.02
C PHE A 707 4.47 -23.18 -2.03
N SER A 708 4.17 -24.41 -2.47
CA SER A 708 4.47 -25.68 -1.81
C SER A 708 5.40 -26.51 -2.69
N PHE A 709 6.34 -27.24 -2.06
CA PHE A 709 7.24 -28.18 -2.73
C PHE A 709 6.97 -29.59 -2.21
N ASP A 710 5.72 -30.04 -2.34
CA ASP A 710 5.24 -31.31 -1.82
C ASP A 710 5.12 -32.33 -2.96
N GLY A 711 5.30 -33.61 -2.66
CA GLY A 711 5.11 -34.69 -3.63
C GLY A 711 6.07 -34.64 -4.82
N HIS A 712 5.55 -34.99 -6.00
CA HIS A 712 6.33 -35.01 -7.24
C HIS A 712 6.64 -33.59 -7.75
N GLN A 713 7.84 -33.39 -8.28
CA GLN A 713 8.30 -32.08 -8.75
C GLN A 713 8.47 -32.00 -10.28
N TRP A 714 8.51 -33.13 -10.97
CA TRP A 714 8.75 -33.17 -12.42
C TRP A 714 7.45 -33.21 -13.21
N LEU A 715 7.44 -32.48 -14.33
CA LEU A 715 6.40 -32.53 -15.35
C LEU A 715 7.07 -32.91 -16.67
N SER A 716 6.82 -34.12 -17.14
CA SER A 716 7.26 -34.58 -18.45
C SER A 716 6.29 -34.09 -19.52
N VAL A 717 6.81 -33.55 -20.61
CA VAL A 717 6.00 -33.07 -21.74
C VAL A 717 6.39 -33.84 -22.99
N ASP A 718 5.43 -34.51 -23.62
CA ASP A 718 5.63 -35.12 -24.92
C ASP A 718 5.74 -34.02 -25.98
N LYS A 719 6.96 -33.80 -26.48
CA LYS A 719 7.25 -32.77 -27.47
C LYS A 719 6.60 -32.99 -28.84
N GLN A 720 6.10 -34.18 -29.17
CA GLN A 720 5.47 -34.48 -30.46
C GLN A 720 3.94 -34.52 -30.37
N GLU A 721 3.42 -35.09 -29.29
CA GLU A 721 1.99 -35.40 -29.14
C GLU A 721 1.33 -34.72 -27.95
N GLY A 722 2.07 -34.00 -27.11
CA GLY A 722 1.60 -33.50 -25.80
C GLY A 722 1.18 -32.03 -25.74
N VAL A 723 1.30 -31.25 -26.82
CA VAL A 723 1.11 -29.79 -26.78
C VAL A 723 -0.02 -29.32 -27.70
N TYR A 724 -1.02 -28.65 -27.11
CA TYR A 724 -2.24 -28.23 -27.80
C TYR A 724 -2.70 -26.83 -27.40
N ALA A 725 -3.40 -26.14 -28.30
CA ALA A 725 -4.17 -24.94 -28.00
C ALA A 725 -5.58 -25.03 -28.58
N GLY A 726 -6.56 -24.45 -27.88
CA GLY A 726 -7.95 -24.37 -28.33
C GLY A 726 -8.86 -25.55 -27.95
N GLY A 727 -8.37 -26.50 -27.15
CA GLY A 727 -9.13 -27.68 -26.71
C GLY A 727 -8.40 -29.00 -26.94
N LYS A 728 -8.97 -30.07 -26.38
CA LYS A 728 -8.43 -31.43 -26.51
C LYS A 728 -9.14 -32.22 -27.60
N PRO A 729 -8.45 -32.67 -28.66
CA PRO A 729 -9.06 -33.56 -29.64
C PRO A 729 -9.23 -34.98 -29.07
N GLU A 730 -10.43 -35.53 -29.20
CA GLU A 730 -10.73 -36.95 -29.02
C GLU A 730 -11.11 -37.56 -30.37
N TYR A 731 -10.27 -38.45 -30.88
CA TYR A 731 -10.51 -39.10 -32.16
C TYR A 731 -11.56 -40.20 -32.02
N THR A 732 -12.75 -39.94 -32.57
CA THR A 732 -13.86 -40.90 -32.65
C THR A 732 -13.78 -41.82 -33.88
N GLY A 733 -12.81 -41.57 -34.77
CA GLY A 733 -12.54 -42.35 -35.98
C GLY A 733 -11.31 -41.85 -36.75
N VAL A 734 -11.02 -42.43 -37.93
CA VAL A 734 -9.79 -42.17 -38.72
C VAL A 734 -9.66 -40.71 -39.20
N LYS A 735 -10.78 -39.97 -39.29
CA LYS A 735 -10.83 -38.54 -39.64
C LYS A 735 -11.93 -37.75 -38.89
N THR A 736 -12.53 -38.36 -37.87
CA THR A 736 -13.55 -37.73 -37.05
C THR A 736 -12.99 -37.52 -35.66
N PHE A 737 -13.10 -36.30 -35.17
CA PHE A 737 -12.65 -35.92 -33.85
C PHE A 737 -13.72 -35.03 -33.21
N ASP A 738 -13.83 -35.11 -31.90
CA ASP A 738 -14.54 -34.14 -31.09
C ASP A 738 -13.50 -33.31 -30.31
N VAL A 739 -13.83 -32.07 -29.96
CA VAL A 739 -12.93 -31.21 -29.18
C VAL A 739 -13.54 -31.01 -27.80
N GLN A 740 -12.98 -31.68 -26.80
CA GLN A 740 -13.35 -31.47 -25.41
C GLN A 740 -12.87 -30.09 -24.94
N ALA A 741 -13.69 -29.44 -24.11
CA ALA A 741 -13.46 -28.10 -23.59
C ALA A 741 -13.14 -27.08 -24.71
N ASP A 742 -13.91 -27.13 -25.80
CA ASP A 742 -13.70 -26.31 -27.00
C ASP A 742 -13.66 -24.79 -26.71
N TYR A 743 -12.53 -24.15 -27.01
CA TYR A 743 -12.35 -22.70 -26.90
C TYR A 743 -12.83 -21.99 -28.19
N GLN A 744 -14.08 -22.22 -28.52
CA GLN A 744 -14.73 -21.72 -29.73
C GLN A 744 -14.94 -20.21 -29.73
N LYS A 745 -15.12 -19.63 -30.93
CA LYS A 745 -15.48 -18.22 -31.19
C LYS A 745 -14.56 -17.19 -30.52
N SER A 746 -13.33 -17.60 -30.25
CA SER A 746 -12.38 -16.86 -29.44
C SER A 746 -11.05 -16.71 -30.18
N CYS A 747 -10.15 -15.88 -29.66
CA CYS A 747 -8.81 -15.71 -30.26
C CYS A 747 -7.70 -15.99 -29.26
N ILE A 748 -6.60 -16.55 -29.76
CA ILE A 748 -5.33 -16.70 -29.04
C ILE A 748 -4.22 -16.06 -29.90
N ASP A 749 -3.23 -15.47 -29.24
CA ASP A 749 -2.07 -14.83 -29.83
C ASP A 749 -0.84 -15.00 -28.92
N ASP A 750 0.36 -14.80 -29.46
CA ASP A 750 1.64 -14.72 -28.72
C ASP A 750 1.89 -15.86 -27.71
N ILE A 751 1.66 -17.12 -28.12
CA ILE A 751 1.96 -18.28 -27.29
C ILE A 751 3.48 -18.47 -27.18
N ARG A 752 3.98 -18.57 -25.96
CA ARG A 752 5.38 -18.88 -25.64
C ARG A 752 5.44 -19.98 -24.58
N LEU A 753 6.29 -20.97 -24.82
CA LEU A 753 6.63 -22.01 -23.86
C LEU A 753 8.14 -21.92 -23.56
N ASP A 754 8.50 -21.75 -22.29
CA ASP A 754 9.87 -21.52 -21.80
C ASP A 754 10.57 -20.36 -22.54
N GLY A 755 9.82 -19.28 -22.76
CA GLY A 755 10.26 -18.09 -23.50
C GLY A 755 10.35 -18.25 -25.02
N LYS A 756 10.09 -19.46 -25.56
CA LYS A 756 10.18 -19.76 -26.99
C LYS A 756 8.81 -19.61 -27.66
N SER A 757 8.75 -18.76 -28.70
CA SER A 757 7.50 -18.48 -29.43
C SER A 757 7.05 -19.65 -30.29
N LEU A 758 5.79 -20.07 -30.10
CA LEU A 758 5.15 -21.16 -30.84
C LEU A 758 4.33 -20.59 -32.03
N PRO A 759 4.32 -21.28 -33.19
CA PRO A 759 3.63 -20.80 -34.40
C PRO A 759 2.10 -20.93 -34.31
N LEU A 760 1.36 -19.93 -34.77
CA LEU A 760 -0.10 -19.94 -34.82
C LEU A 760 -0.62 -19.94 -36.29
N PRO A 761 -1.21 -21.05 -36.78
CA PRO A 761 -1.78 -21.11 -38.13
C PRO A 761 -3.04 -20.24 -38.27
N PRO A 762 -3.41 -19.80 -39.49
CA PRO A 762 -2.73 -20.04 -40.76
C PRO A 762 -1.58 -19.06 -41.03
N ALA A 763 -1.35 -18.08 -40.15
CA ALA A 763 -0.34 -17.05 -40.36
C ALA A 763 1.08 -17.64 -40.36
N THR A 764 1.33 -18.57 -39.44
CA THR A 764 2.63 -19.23 -39.30
C THR A 764 2.44 -20.70 -38.98
N ASN A 765 2.99 -21.60 -39.81
CA ASN A 765 2.90 -23.05 -39.59
C ASN A 765 4.17 -23.63 -38.90
N GLY A 766 5.22 -22.83 -38.76
CA GLY A 766 6.48 -23.25 -38.14
C GLY A 766 7.31 -22.07 -37.65
N THR A 767 7.96 -22.23 -36.51
CA THR A 767 9.07 -21.38 -36.03
C THR A 767 10.32 -22.25 -35.88
N GLN A 768 11.46 -21.67 -35.53
CA GLN A 768 12.65 -22.44 -35.15
C GLN A 768 12.43 -23.33 -33.90
N TRP A 769 11.33 -23.12 -33.17
CA TRP A 769 11.04 -23.80 -31.91
C TRP A 769 9.97 -24.88 -32.02
N GLY A 770 9.24 -24.95 -33.14
CA GLY A 770 8.26 -25.99 -33.37
C GLY A 770 7.43 -25.80 -34.63
N GLN A 771 6.63 -26.80 -34.96
CA GLN A 771 5.67 -26.81 -36.06
C GLN A 771 4.25 -26.92 -35.52
N ALA A 772 3.31 -26.21 -36.15
CA ALA A 772 1.90 -26.26 -35.77
C ALA A 772 1.06 -26.88 -36.89
N THR A 773 0.18 -27.79 -36.50
CA THR A 773 -0.86 -28.35 -37.37
C THR A 773 -2.21 -27.93 -36.82
N MET A 774 -3.00 -27.23 -37.64
CA MET A 774 -4.37 -26.84 -37.29
C MET A 774 -5.36 -27.80 -37.94
N ALA A 775 -6.24 -28.39 -37.13
CA ALA A 775 -7.42 -29.07 -37.62
C ALA A 775 -8.62 -28.11 -37.54
N LYS A 776 -9.46 -28.14 -38.57
CA LYS A 776 -10.63 -27.27 -38.74
C LYS A 776 -11.88 -28.07 -38.99
#